data_AF-A0A8C2XND0-F1
#
_entry.id   AF-A0A8C2XND0-F1
#
_cell.length_a   1.000
_cell.length_b   1.000
_cell.length_c   1.000
_cell.angle_alpha   90.00
_cell.angle_beta   90.00
_cell.angle_gamma   90.00
#
_symmetry.space_group_name_H-M   'P 1'
#
loop_
_entity.id
_entity.type
_entity.pdbx_description
1 polymer ?
#
loop_
_entity_poly.entity_id
_entity_poly.type
_entity_poly.pdbx_seq_one_letter_code
_entity_poly.pdbx_strand_id
1 'polypeptide(L)'
;MRSRSNSGVKLDNYARMVQQTILRHQDPVTGLLPGSADQPHSWVRDNVYCVLSVWALSLAYRKNADRDEDKAKAYELEQSVVKLMRGILQGIMRQLDKVEKFKYSRSTSDSLHAKYNTRTCAPVVGDDEWGHLQVDATSLFLLFLAQMTASGLHIVYTQDEVDVVQNLMFYIETAYKVADYGMWERGDKTNQGITEINASSIGMAKAALEALDDLNLFGAKGGPGSVVHALADDIQHCQSILTSMLPRASMSKEVDAGVLAIISYPAFAVDDISIVNATKEEIISKLQGRYGCCRFLRDGHKTPKEDPNRLYYESAELKLFENIECEWPLFWTYLILDGIFINSPEQVQEYQEALEGILIKQKDGLQLVPELYSVPPDKVEEEYMNPHSVERVPLGKCPLKWGQSLYILGNLLSEGFLAPGEIDPLNRRFSTVPKPDVVVQVSILAETEEIKELLLKNGVAVETVADIHPIHVQPSRVLSHIYARLGRNPRLGLTGRPYRRIGVLGTSKFYTIRNTIFSFTPQFIDHQQFYLALDNKMIVEMLRTEIAYLASRWRMTGRPTVTFPVSQTMLTEDHTDLDPAVLATLRKLQDGYYGGARIQTGKLSEFLTTSCFAHLSFLDGKGSGSMSRHVDDDDDDDDEGDADGYVHELQADDLAQYLDHLLAHAAPKKPKQPAGGLGRFKAAATKTKDMVSLKNKAQDLGVHNFNMYLPNKLFRSPQPSLDLNLPDSSAPPEPRVHGGVPRDGAGGVNYGALVHLLKDTQSLQAQADILYILFKDKGMDWDTRLHGNGSTVRSLLSDLYEKAGELKHWSLIRMISGMLRKKVEELDSACSDLLAHQKHLTVGLPPEPREKTISAPIPPDQLAALIDEASGNNISVAILTQEIMVYLAMCIRTQPSLFSEMFRLRIGLIIQVMATELAQSLNCSGEEATESLMSLGPSELKNLLHHILSGKEFGVQRSVRELDVGVSPAISIHHLGNVGATKSERAGISKLKSDMKMLEHRLSLTDPSKSIESLDIPEFLPVATDTRHGQWLRRRRLDGALNRVPVGFYQKVWRILQKCHGLSIEGFVLPSSTTREMTPREIKFSVHVETVLNRVPQPEYRQLLVEAILVLTMLADVDIPSIGSIIHVEKIVQLANDMFHKDQRDLGAEERMLERDPSTGVCRLLYDSAPSGRFGTMTYLTKAVAAYVQDFLPAGSCAVQ
;
A
#
# COMPACT_ATOMS: atom_id res chain seq x y z
N MET A 1 -5.07 -60.74 -30.88
CA MET A 1 -5.15 -59.29 -30.63
C MET A 1 -5.98 -59.05 -29.38
N ARG A 2 -5.38 -58.68 -28.23
CA ARG A 2 -6.16 -58.35 -27.03
C ARG A 2 -6.78 -56.95 -27.22
N SER A 3 -8.09 -56.83 -27.04
CA SER A 3 -8.82 -55.56 -27.13
C SER A 3 -8.21 -54.53 -26.15
N ARG A 4 -8.09 -53.28 -26.58
CA ARG A 4 -7.59 -52.19 -25.72
C ARG A 4 -8.64 -51.87 -24.66
N SER A 5 -8.22 -51.41 -23.49
CA SER A 5 -9.13 -50.99 -22.41
C SER A 5 -10.02 -49.83 -22.87
N ASN A 6 -11.26 -49.74 -22.38
CA ASN A 6 -12.17 -48.64 -22.70
C ASN A 6 -11.58 -47.26 -22.31
N SER A 7 -10.77 -47.22 -21.25
CA SER A 7 -9.98 -46.05 -20.83
C SER A 7 -8.97 -45.63 -21.90
N GLY A 8 -8.20 -46.58 -22.46
CA GLY A 8 -7.24 -46.30 -23.53
C GLY A 8 -7.88 -45.75 -24.80
N VAL A 9 -9.10 -46.19 -25.15
CA VAL A 9 -9.85 -45.65 -26.30
C VAL A 9 -10.31 -44.21 -26.04
N LYS A 10 -10.79 -43.90 -24.83
CA LYS A 10 -11.17 -42.53 -24.46
C LYS A 10 -9.98 -41.58 -24.43
N LEU A 11 -8.83 -41.99 -23.88
CA LEU A 11 -7.62 -41.17 -23.89
C LEU A 11 -7.13 -40.88 -25.31
N ASP A 12 -7.24 -41.84 -26.22
CA ASP A 12 -6.92 -41.63 -27.63
C ASP A 12 -7.87 -40.61 -28.31
N ASN A 13 -9.14 -40.51 -27.89
CA ASN A 13 -10.05 -39.46 -28.35
C ASN A 13 -9.60 -38.07 -27.85
N TYR A 14 -9.15 -37.97 -26.60
CA TYR A 14 -8.55 -36.74 -26.07
C TYR A 14 -7.26 -36.38 -26.79
N ALA A 15 -6.39 -37.36 -27.06
CA ALA A 15 -5.18 -37.17 -27.86
C ALA A 15 -5.50 -36.65 -29.27
N ARG A 16 -6.53 -37.20 -29.93
CA ARG A 16 -7.02 -36.69 -31.22
C ARG A 16 -7.48 -35.24 -31.10
N MET A 17 -8.22 -34.89 -30.04
CA MET A 17 -8.71 -33.53 -29.81
C MET A 17 -7.56 -32.55 -29.60
N VAL A 18 -6.62 -32.87 -28.70
CA VAL A 18 -5.41 -32.06 -28.43
C VAL A 18 -4.55 -31.92 -29.69
N GLN A 19 -4.35 -32.99 -30.45
CA GLN A 19 -3.59 -32.94 -31.70
C GLN A 19 -4.24 -32.01 -32.72
N GLN A 20 -5.55 -32.12 -32.92
CA GLN A 20 -6.27 -31.34 -33.94
C GLN A 20 -6.50 -29.88 -33.55
N THR A 21 -6.61 -29.57 -32.26
CA THR A 21 -6.94 -28.21 -31.81
C THR A 21 -5.72 -27.41 -31.34
N ILE A 22 -4.69 -28.08 -30.83
CA ILE A 22 -3.52 -27.44 -30.18
C ILE A 22 -2.22 -27.83 -30.89
N LEU A 23 -1.79 -29.10 -30.78
CA LEU A 23 -0.41 -29.49 -31.14
C LEU A 23 -0.10 -29.39 -32.63
N ARG A 24 -1.08 -29.53 -33.54
CA ARG A 24 -0.85 -29.32 -34.98
C ARG A 24 -0.35 -27.92 -35.33
N HIS A 25 -0.55 -26.95 -34.45
CA HIS A 25 -0.13 -25.56 -34.63
C HIS A 25 1.17 -25.23 -33.89
N GLN A 26 1.73 -26.18 -33.14
CA GLN A 26 2.95 -25.96 -32.36
C GLN A 26 4.15 -25.84 -33.30
N ASP A 27 4.96 -24.81 -33.12
CA ASP A 27 6.19 -24.67 -33.90
C ASP A 27 7.17 -25.81 -33.57
N PRO A 28 7.70 -26.50 -34.59
CA PRO A 28 8.53 -27.67 -34.38
C PRO A 28 9.93 -27.34 -33.85
N VAL A 29 10.35 -26.08 -33.78
CA VAL A 29 11.67 -25.68 -33.26
C VAL A 29 11.52 -25.07 -31.87
N THR A 30 10.72 -24.01 -31.75
CA THR A 30 10.58 -23.26 -30.49
C THR A 30 9.56 -23.89 -29.54
N GLY A 31 8.64 -24.70 -30.06
CA GLY A 31 7.51 -25.23 -29.28
C GLY A 31 6.40 -24.20 -29.04
N LEU A 32 6.52 -22.96 -29.53
CA LEU A 32 5.53 -21.92 -29.32
C LEU A 32 4.30 -22.11 -30.21
N LEU A 33 3.15 -21.68 -29.72
CA LEU A 33 1.87 -21.68 -30.41
C LEU A 33 1.54 -20.26 -30.91
N PRO A 34 1.15 -20.10 -32.19
CA PRO A 34 0.73 -18.81 -32.73
C PRO A 34 -0.70 -18.47 -32.30
N GLY A 35 -1.02 -17.18 -32.21
CA GLY A 35 -2.34 -16.67 -31.86
C GLY A 35 -3.41 -16.97 -32.91
N SER A 36 -3.04 -16.96 -34.19
CA SER A 36 -3.88 -17.39 -35.33
C SER A 36 -3.00 -17.91 -36.47
N ALA A 37 -3.61 -18.43 -37.54
CA ALA A 37 -2.85 -18.85 -38.73
C ALA A 37 -2.18 -17.66 -39.44
N ASP A 38 -2.82 -16.49 -39.40
CA ASP A 38 -2.38 -15.28 -40.11
C ASP A 38 -1.45 -14.40 -39.26
N GLN A 39 -1.40 -14.62 -37.93
CA GLN A 39 -0.57 -13.86 -36.99
C GLN A 39 0.47 -14.78 -36.32
N PRO A 40 1.76 -14.72 -36.71
CA PRO A 40 2.82 -15.55 -36.15
C PRO A 40 3.32 -15.03 -34.78
N HIS A 41 2.42 -14.46 -33.99
CA HIS A 41 2.70 -13.95 -32.65
C HIS A 41 2.25 -14.96 -31.60
N SER A 42 3.08 -15.18 -30.60
CA SER A 42 2.87 -16.10 -29.49
C SER A 42 2.78 -15.32 -28.19
N TRP A 43 1.59 -15.26 -27.60
CA TRP A 43 1.38 -14.68 -26.28
C TRP A 43 1.80 -15.66 -25.20
N VAL A 44 2.53 -15.18 -24.19
CA VAL A 44 2.99 -16.01 -23.06
C VAL A 44 1.80 -16.67 -22.37
N ARG A 45 0.78 -15.89 -22.01
CA ARG A 45 -0.41 -16.37 -21.30
C ARG A 45 -1.18 -17.45 -22.08
N ASP A 46 -1.52 -17.18 -23.33
CA ASP A 46 -2.20 -18.15 -24.20
C ASP A 46 -1.38 -19.43 -24.30
N ASN A 47 -0.06 -19.34 -24.51
CA ASN A 47 0.81 -20.51 -24.63
C ASN A 47 0.80 -21.38 -23.38
N VAL A 48 0.94 -20.78 -22.20
CA VAL A 48 0.91 -21.51 -20.92
C VAL A 48 -0.44 -22.17 -20.70
N TYR A 49 -1.56 -21.46 -20.91
CA TYR A 49 -2.88 -22.07 -20.77
C TYR A 49 -3.16 -23.18 -21.79
N CYS A 50 -2.72 -23.02 -23.04
CA CYS A 50 -2.89 -24.03 -24.09
C CYS A 50 -2.18 -25.35 -23.73
N VAL A 51 -0.99 -25.26 -23.15
CA VAL A 51 -0.18 -26.45 -22.88
C VAL A 51 -0.69 -27.26 -21.69
N LEU A 52 -1.59 -26.71 -20.86
CA LEU A 52 -2.15 -27.41 -19.70
C LEU A 52 -2.89 -28.69 -20.06
N SER A 53 -3.70 -28.69 -21.13
CA SER A 53 -4.38 -29.90 -21.60
C SER A 53 -3.40 -30.96 -22.11
N VAL A 54 -2.27 -30.54 -22.71
CA VAL A 54 -1.21 -31.45 -23.18
C VAL A 54 -0.51 -32.09 -21.98
N TRP A 55 -0.18 -31.29 -20.96
CA TRP A 55 0.41 -31.76 -19.71
C TRP A 55 -0.53 -32.67 -18.94
N ALA A 56 -1.80 -32.29 -18.80
CA ALA A 56 -2.83 -33.11 -18.15
C ALA A 56 -3.01 -34.46 -18.87
N LEU A 57 -3.10 -34.45 -20.20
CA LEU A 57 -3.21 -35.66 -20.98
C LEU A 57 -1.96 -36.55 -20.84
N SER A 58 -0.76 -35.97 -20.76
CA SER A 58 0.47 -36.72 -20.55
C SER A 58 0.49 -37.41 -19.19
N LEU A 59 0.06 -36.72 -18.13
CA LEU A 59 -0.13 -37.31 -16.79
C LEU A 59 -1.19 -38.42 -16.80
N ALA A 60 -2.30 -38.22 -17.52
CA ALA A 60 -3.37 -39.20 -17.62
C ALA A 60 -2.90 -40.48 -18.32
N TYR A 61 -2.12 -40.37 -19.40
CA TYR A 61 -1.46 -41.52 -20.02
C TYR A 61 -0.45 -42.17 -19.08
N ARG A 62 0.38 -41.38 -18.38
CA ARG A 62 1.37 -41.91 -17.43
C ARG A 62 0.72 -42.75 -16.32
N LYS A 63 -0.41 -42.30 -15.78
CA LYS A 63 -1.18 -42.98 -14.73
C LYS A 63 -1.89 -44.24 -15.23
N ASN A 64 -2.44 -44.20 -16.45
CA ASN A 64 -3.28 -45.28 -17.01
C ASN A 64 -2.54 -46.11 -18.08
N ALA A 65 -1.21 -46.09 -18.11
CA ALA A 65 -0.42 -46.77 -19.13
C ALA A 65 -0.48 -48.30 -18.97
N ASP A 66 -1.26 -48.95 -19.85
CA ASP A 66 -1.36 -50.42 -19.92
C ASP A 66 -0.32 -51.03 -20.88
N ARG A 67 0.24 -50.22 -21.79
CA ARG A 67 1.16 -50.63 -22.85
C ARG A 67 2.36 -49.68 -22.97
N ASP A 68 3.45 -50.17 -23.55
CA ASP A 68 4.61 -49.33 -23.85
C ASP A 68 4.29 -48.21 -24.85
N GLU A 69 3.32 -48.42 -25.75
CA GLU A 69 2.79 -47.37 -26.63
C GLU A 69 2.18 -46.19 -25.86
N ASP A 70 1.47 -46.45 -24.75
CA ASP A 70 0.86 -45.41 -23.93
C ASP A 70 1.93 -44.61 -23.16
N LYS A 71 3.01 -45.28 -22.72
CA LYS A 71 4.18 -44.62 -22.12
C LYS A 71 4.94 -43.76 -23.13
N ALA A 72 5.10 -44.24 -24.36
CA ALA A 72 5.72 -43.48 -25.44
C ALA A 72 4.92 -42.21 -25.74
N LYS A 73 3.59 -42.32 -25.86
CA LYS A 73 2.69 -41.16 -26.02
C LYS A 73 2.80 -40.17 -24.86
N ALA A 74 2.82 -40.65 -23.62
CA ALA A 74 3.01 -39.78 -22.46
C ALA A 74 4.31 -38.97 -22.58
N TYR A 75 5.43 -39.64 -22.91
CA TYR A 75 6.72 -38.99 -23.08
C TYR A 75 6.72 -37.96 -24.23
N GLU A 76 6.13 -38.27 -25.39
CA GLU A 76 6.01 -37.34 -26.51
C GLU A 76 5.23 -36.06 -26.14
N LEU A 77 4.12 -36.22 -25.42
CA LEU A 77 3.33 -35.10 -24.91
C LEU A 77 4.14 -34.27 -23.90
N GLU A 78 4.86 -34.92 -22.98
CA GLU A 78 5.74 -34.25 -22.01
C GLU A 78 6.83 -33.43 -22.70
N GLN A 79 7.48 -33.98 -23.73
CA GLN A 79 8.49 -33.24 -24.49
C GLN A 79 7.88 -32.05 -25.25
N SER A 80 6.63 -32.17 -25.71
CA SER A 80 5.92 -31.06 -26.34
C SER A 80 5.64 -29.92 -25.33
N VAL A 81 5.32 -30.27 -24.07
CA VAL A 81 5.15 -29.31 -22.96
C VAL A 81 6.48 -28.62 -22.63
N VAL A 82 7.55 -29.41 -22.41
CA VAL A 82 8.89 -28.90 -22.09
C VAL A 82 9.38 -27.95 -23.16
N LYS A 83 9.19 -28.30 -24.44
CA LYS A 83 9.62 -27.47 -25.57
C LYS A 83 8.93 -26.11 -25.57
N LEU A 84 7.62 -26.06 -25.37
CA LEU A 84 6.86 -24.80 -25.31
C LEU A 84 7.33 -23.91 -24.14
N MET A 85 7.44 -24.48 -22.93
CA MET A 85 7.88 -23.72 -21.75
C MET A 85 9.30 -23.19 -21.91
N ARG A 86 10.20 -23.97 -22.55
CA ARG A 86 11.55 -23.53 -22.90
C ARG A 86 11.57 -22.46 -23.99
N GLY A 87 10.65 -22.51 -24.97
CA GLY A 87 10.47 -21.46 -25.97
C GLY A 87 10.13 -20.11 -25.34
N ILE A 88 9.27 -20.10 -24.30
CA ILE A 88 8.95 -18.91 -23.51
C ILE A 88 10.19 -18.42 -22.74
N LEU A 89 10.88 -19.33 -22.02
CA LEU A 89 12.11 -18.98 -21.30
C LEU A 89 13.17 -18.38 -22.23
N GLN A 90 13.33 -18.92 -23.43
CA GLN A 90 14.25 -18.39 -24.42
C GLN A 90 13.85 -16.98 -24.90
N GLY A 91 12.55 -16.70 -25.05
CA GLY A 91 12.05 -15.35 -25.34
C GLY A 91 12.40 -14.36 -24.23
N ILE A 92 12.24 -14.76 -22.97
CA ILE A 92 12.61 -13.96 -21.80
C ILE A 92 14.13 -13.74 -21.72
N MET A 93 14.93 -14.78 -21.93
CA MET A 93 16.40 -14.70 -21.89
C MET A 93 16.99 -13.78 -22.98
N ARG A 94 16.24 -13.45 -24.03
CA ARG A 94 16.62 -12.44 -25.03
C ARG A 94 16.41 -11.00 -24.56
N GLN A 95 15.78 -10.80 -23.41
CA GLN A 95 15.40 -9.50 -22.84
C GLN A 95 15.90 -9.33 -21.39
N LEU A 96 17.04 -9.94 -21.03
CA LEU A 96 17.54 -9.88 -19.65
C LEU A 96 17.93 -8.46 -19.21
N ASP A 97 18.29 -7.57 -20.13
CA ASP A 97 18.55 -6.16 -19.82
C ASP A 97 17.28 -5.45 -19.32
N LYS A 98 16.11 -5.81 -19.86
CA LYS A 98 14.80 -5.34 -19.39
C LYS A 98 14.48 -5.89 -18.00
N VAL A 99 14.71 -7.19 -17.76
CA VAL A 99 14.56 -7.79 -16.43
C VAL A 99 15.40 -7.04 -15.40
N GLU A 100 16.66 -6.74 -15.73
CA GLU A 100 17.57 -6.01 -14.86
C GLU A 100 17.08 -4.57 -14.57
N LYS A 101 16.73 -3.80 -15.61
CA LYS A 101 16.23 -2.42 -15.46
C LYS A 101 14.92 -2.35 -14.67
N PHE A 102 13.97 -3.24 -14.97
CA PHE A 102 12.62 -3.22 -14.40
C PHE A 102 12.61 -3.43 -12.88
N LYS A 103 13.55 -4.20 -12.32
CA LYS A 103 13.72 -4.37 -10.86
C LYS A 103 13.83 -3.03 -10.11
N TYR A 104 14.31 -1.99 -10.80
CA TYR A 104 14.49 -0.64 -10.25
C TYR A 104 13.44 0.34 -10.78
N SER A 105 13.25 0.41 -12.10
CA SER A 105 12.42 1.44 -12.74
C SER A 105 10.93 1.18 -12.63
N ARG A 106 10.51 -0.10 -12.74
CA ARG A 106 9.11 -0.54 -12.78
C ARG A 106 8.28 0.17 -13.86
N SER A 107 8.95 0.68 -14.90
CA SER A 107 8.37 1.45 -15.99
C SER A 107 7.80 0.52 -17.06
N THR A 108 6.85 1.02 -17.85
CA THR A 108 6.33 0.29 -19.02
C THR A 108 7.42 0.03 -20.06
N SER A 109 8.32 1.00 -20.29
CA SER A 109 9.41 0.90 -21.28
C SER A 109 10.44 -0.18 -20.95
N ASP A 110 10.70 -0.42 -19.67
CA ASP A 110 11.65 -1.44 -19.21
C ASP A 110 10.99 -2.81 -19.00
N SER A 111 9.68 -2.94 -19.23
CA SER A 111 8.96 -4.19 -19.02
C SER A 111 9.26 -5.25 -20.09
N LEU A 112 9.13 -6.52 -19.70
CA LEU A 112 9.18 -7.67 -20.61
C LEU A 112 8.03 -7.62 -21.61
N HIS A 113 8.31 -8.04 -22.85
CA HIS A 113 7.25 -8.20 -23.84
C HIS A 113 6.39 -9.43 -23.53
N ALA A 114 5.07 -9.28 -23.49
CA ALA A 114 4.16 -10.41 -23.26
C ALA A 114 3.87 -11.28 -24.51
N LYS A 115 4.39 -10.89 -25.70
CA LYS A 115 4.22 -11.63 -26.95
C LYS A 115 5.52 -11.67 -27.76
N TYR A 116 5.77 -12.81 -28.41
CA TYR A 116 6.99 -13.07 -29.16
C TYR A 116 6.69 -13.59 -30.56
N ASN A 117 7.68 -13.53 -31.45
CA ASN A 117 7.61 -14.19 -32.73
C ASN A 117 7.70 -15.70 -32.52
N THR A 118 6.73 -16.45 -33.05
CA THR A 118 6.62 -17.90 -32.84
C THR A 118 7.89 -18.67 -33.27
N ARG A 119 8.60 -18.23 -34.30
CA ARG A 119 9.76 -18.95 -34.87
C ARG A 119 11.11 -18.54 -34.30
N THR A 120 11.22 -17.29 -33.85
CA THR A 120 12.51 -16.69 -33.47
C THR A 120 12.61 -16.32 -31.99
N CYS A 121 11.48 -16.34 -31.25
CA CYS A 121 11.37 -15.84 -29.87
C CYS A 121 11.77 -14.36 -29.70
N ALA A 122 11.81 -13.59 -30.79
CA ALA A 122 12.13 -12.16 -30.74
C ALA A 122 10.88 -11.31 -30.39
N PRO A 123 11.07 -10.10 -29.83
CA PRO A 123 10.04 -9.05 -29.83
C PRO A 123 9.38 -8.88 -31.21
N VAL A 124 8.07 -8.60 -31.24
CA VAL A 124 7.30 -8.42 -32.49
C VAL A 124 6.76 -7.02 -32.72
N VAL A 125 6.91 -6.14 -31.73
CA VAL A 125 6.47 -4.74 -31.73
C VAL A 125 7.46 -3.93 -30.89
N GLY A 126 7.44 -2.60 -30.97
CA GLY A 126 8.24 -1.71 -30.14
C GLY A 126 7.71 -1.55 -28.71
N ASP A 127 8.53 -0.98 -27.82
CA ASP A 127 8.23 -0.86 -26.38
C ASP A 127 6.99 0.00 -26.07
N ASP A 128 6.71 1.01 -26.90
CA ASP A 128 5.59 1.94 -26.73
C ASP A 128 4.39 1.62 -27.65
N GLU A 129 4.48 0.57 -28.46
CA GLU A 129 3.46 0.26 -29.49
C GLU A 129 2.31 -0.60 -28.95
N TRP A 130 2.49 -1.25 -27.80
CA TRP A 130 1.51 -2.18 -27.24
C TRP A 130 1.65 -2.34 -25.72
N GLY A 131 0.58 -2.76 -25.06
CA GLY A 131 0.52 -2.92 -23.60
C GLY A 131 1.31 -4.11 -23.06
N HIS A 132 2.65 -4.05 -23.14
CA HIS A 132 3.55 -5.16 -22.81
C HIS A 132 3.66 -5.47 -21.33
N LEU A 133 3.56 -4.46 -20.48
CA LEU A 133 3.61 -4.64 -19.04
C LEU A 133 2.37 -5.44 -18.59
N GLN A 134 2.56 -6.76 -18.51
CA GLN A 134 1.57 -7.76 -18.09
C GLN A 134 2.21 -8.66 -17.05
N VAL A 135 2.04 -8.30 -15.77
CA VAL A 135 2.66 -9.02 -14.66
C VAL A 135 2.01 -10.39 -14.49
N ASP A 136 0.72 -10.51 -14.80
CA ASP A 136 -0.02 -11.77 -14.80
C ASP A 136 0.61 -12.83 -15.73
N ALA A 137 1.03 -12.44 -16.94
CA ALA A 137 1.55 -13.38 -17.93
C ALA A 137 2.88 -14.00 -17.49
N THR A 138 3.80 -13.19 -16.97
CA THR A 138 5.08 -13.65 -16.43
C THR A 138 4.86 -14.52 -15.18
N SER A 139 3.94 -14.11 -14.31
CA SER A 139 3.60 -14.85 -13.10
C SER A 139 2.96 -16.21 -13.41
N LEU A 140 2.07 -16.28 -14.41
CA LEU A 140 1.45 -17.53 -14.85
C LEU A 140 2.49 -18.52 -15.38
N PHE A 141 3.45 -18.05 -16.17
CA PHE A 141 4.58 -18.86 -16.62
C PHE A 141 5.37 -19.43 -15.44
N LEU A 142 5.69 -18.60 -14.46
CA LEU A 142 6.43 -19.00 -13.25
C LEU A 142 5.63 -19.99 -12.37
N LEU A 143 4.33 -19.78 -12.19
CA LEU A 143 3.44 -20.70 -11.47
C LEU A 143 3.45 -22.08 -12.11
N PHE A 144 3.28 -22.16 -13.44
CA PHE A 144 3.26 -23.45 -14.13
C PHE A 144 4.65 -24.05 -14.32
N LEU A 145 5.71 -23.26 -14.40
CA LEU A 145 7.07 -23.75 -14.29
C LEU A 145 7.25 -24.52 -12.98
N ALA A 146 6.77 -23.96 -11.86
CA ALA A 146 6.82 -24.59 -10.56
C ALA A 146 5.99 -25.89 -10.50
N GLN A 147 4.71 -25.83 -10.86
CA GLN A 147 3.80 -26.99 -10.84
C GLN A 147 4.29 -28.13 -11.75
N MET A 148 4.76 -27.80 -12.95
CA MET A 148 5.29 -28.80 -13.90
C MET A 148 6.59 -29.42 -13.40
N THR A 149 7.50 -28.62 -12.82
CA THR A 149 8.74 -29.13 -12.22
C THR A 149 8.44 -30.07 -11.05
N ALA A 150 7.50 -29.70 -10.18
CA ALA A 150 7.03 -30.53 -9.07
C ALA A 150 6.38 -31.85 -9.54
N SER A 151 5.75 -31.85 -10.73
CA SER A 151 5.21 -33.07 -11.37
C SER A 151 6.26 -33.97 -12.04
N GLY A 152 7.53 -33.56 -12.02
CA GLY A 152 8.67 -34.30 -12.56
C GLY A 152 9.12 -33.89 -13.96
N LEU A 153 8.58 -32.82 -14.55
CA LEU A 153 9.08 -32.29 -15.82
C LEU A 153 10.41 -31.55 -15.62
N HIS A 154 11.39 -31.86 -16.47
CA HIS A 154 12.67 -31.15 -16.47
C HIS A 154 12.60 -30.01 -17.49
N ILE A 155 12.45 -28.77 -17.02
CA ILE A 155 12.30 -27.57 -17.86
C ILE A 155 13.55 -26.67 -17.80
N VAL A 156 14.10 -26.46 -16.59
CA VAL A 156 15.33 -25.68 -16.34
C VAL A 156 16.54 -26.62 -16.39
N TYR A 157 17.56 -26.27 -17.16
CA TYR A 157 18.68 -27.15 -17.50
C TYR A 157 20.03 -26.71 -16.93
N THR A 158 20.18 -25.42 -16.62
CA THR A 158 21.48 -24.87 -16.21
C THR A 158 21.35 -23.97 -14.99
N GLN A 159 22.46 -23.79 -14.27
CA GLN A 159 22.53 -22.87 -13.13
C GLN A 159 22.30 -21.41 -13.55
N ASP A 160 22.65 -21.05 -14.79
CA ASP A 160 22.36 -19.73 -15.35
C ASP A 160 20.85 -19.52 -15.52
N GLU A 161 20.12 -20.54 -15.99
CA GLU A 161 18.66 -20.49 -16.09
C GLU A 161 18.01 -20.42 -14.69
N VAL A 162 18.60 -21.05 -13.66
CA VAL A 162 18.16 -20.88 -12.25
C VAL A 162 18.28 -19.42 -11.81
N ASP A 163 19.43 -18.79 -12.04
CA ASP A 163 19.65 -17.38 -11.70
C ASP A 163 18.68 -16.46 -12.47
N VAL A 164 18.33 -16.79 -13.73
CA VAL A 164 17.29 -16.09 -14.50
C VAL A 164 15.93 -16.22 -13.82
N VAL A 165 15.49 -17.43 -13.45
CA VAL A 165 14.19 -17.64 -12.76
C VAL A 165 14.16 -16.88 -11.43
N GLN A 166 15.25 -16.89 -10.66
CA GLN A 166 15.35 -16.12 -9.43
C GLN A 166 15.20 -14.60 -9.67
N ASN A 167 15.76 -14.06 -10.76
CA ASN A 167 15.56 -12.65 -11.12
C ASN A 167 14.15 -12.35 -11.64
N LEU A 168 13.48 -13.32 -12.28
CA LEU A 168 12.06 -13.19 -12.64
C LEU A 168 11.17 -13.18 -11.40
N MET A 169 11.54 -13.86 -10.32
CA MET A 169 10.86 -13.70 -9.02
C MET A 169 10.99 -12.27 -8.51
N PHE A 170 12.18 -11.65 -8.58
CA PHE A 170 12.37 -10.23 -8.21
C PHE A 170 11.61 -9.25 -9.11
N TYR A 171 11.39 -9.63 -10.37
CA TYR A 171 10.57 -8.87 -11.32
C TYR A 171 9.10 -8.82 -10.87
N ILE A 172 8.56 -9.92 -10.32
CA ILE A 172 7.16 -10.01 -9.89
C ILE A 172 6.93 -9.76 -8.38
N GLU A 173 7.97 -9.77 -7.53
CA GLU A 173 7.79 -9.67 -6.06
C GLU A 173 7.14 -8.35 -5.62
N THR A 174 7.28 -7.29 -6.42
CA THR A 174 6.63 -5.99 -6.18
C THR A 174 5.32 -5.79 -6.96
N ALA A 175 4.66 -6.85 -7.44
CA ALA A 175 3.41 -6.76 -8.22
C ALA A 175 2.34 -5.89 -7.54
N TYR A 176 2.28 -5.91 -6.21
CA TYR A 176 1.39 -5.08 -5.40
C TYR A 176 1.62 -3.56 -5.53
N LYS A 177 2.73 -3.13 -6.14
CA LYS A 177 3.10 -1.74 -6.40
C LYS A 177 3.20 -1.39 -7.89
N VAL A 178 2.95 -2.35 -8.79
CA VAL A 178 3.17 -2.19 -10.24
C VAL A 178 1.82 -2.09 -10.94
N ALA A 179 1.50 -0.90 -11.44
CA ALA A 179 0.36 -0.71 -12.33
C ALA A 179 0.69 -1.30 -13.70
N ASP A 180 -0.20 -2.14 -14.24
CA ASP A 180 0.03 -2.88 -15.48
C ASP A 180 -1.20 -2.79 -16.40
N TYR A 181 -1.11 -3.41 -17.58
CA TYR A 181 -2.22 -3.46 -18.54
C TYR A 181 -3.25 -4.56 -18.24
N GLY A 182 -2.98 -5.38 -17.21
CA GLY A 182 -3.77 -6.55 -16.83
C GLY A 182 -3.87 -7.60 -17.95
N MET A 183 -4.56 -8.69 -17.63
CA MET A 183 -4.77 -9.81 -18.57
C MET A 183 -5.61 -9.44 -19.81
N TRP A 184 -6.24 -8.27 -19.85
CA TRP A 184 -7.00 -7.82 -21.01
C TRP A 184 -6.24 -6.84 -21.89
N GLU A 185 -4.98 -6.52 -21.54
CA GLU A 185 -4.06 -5.71 -22.34
C GLU A 185 -4.52 -4.26 -22.51
N ARG A 186 -5.36 -3.76 -21.59
CA ARG A 186 -6.04 -2.45 -21.68
C ARG A 186 -5.67 -1.50 -20.54
N GLY A 187 -5.22 -2.05 -19.41
CA GLY A 187 -5.05 -1.30 -18.17
C GLY A 187 -6.40 -0.88 -17.65
N ASP A 188 -6.63 0.42 -17.53
CA ASP A 188 -7.90 0.99 -17.14
C ASP A 188 -9.04 0.65 -18.13
N LYS A 189 -10.28 0.58 -17.66
CA LYS A 189 -11.40 0.18 -18.52
C LYS A 189 -11.67 1.11 -19.70
N THR A 190 -11.19 2.36 -19.64
CA THR A 190 -11.37 3.31 -20.75
C THR A 190 -10.47 2.96 -21.93
N ASN A 191 -9.51 2.06 -21.73
CA ASN A 191 -8.60 1.58 -22.75
C ASN A 191 -7.95 2.78 -23.46
N GLN A 192 -7.27 3.63 -22.68
CA GLN A 192 -6.54 4.81 -23.17
C GLN A 192 -5.01 4.65 -23.02
N GLY A 193 -4.54 3.41 -22.84
CA GLY A 193 -3.13 3.13 -22.59
C GLY A 193 -2.68 3.44 -21.15
N ILE A 194 -3.62 3.64 -20.22
CA ILE A 194 -3.37 3.97 -18.82
C ILE A 194 -3.27 2.67 -18.02
N THR A 195 -2.13 2.39 -17.41
CA THR A 195 -1.94 1.25 -16.52
C THR A 195 -2.66 1.44 -15.18
N GLU A 196 -3.12 0.35 -14.56
CA GLU A 196 -3.69 0.38 -13.21
C GLU A 196 -3.28 -0.87 -12.41
N ILE A 197 -3.48 -0.84 -11.09
CA ILE A 197 -3.26 -2.03 -10.25
C ILE A 197 -4.40 -3.02 -10.51
N ASN A 198 -4.06 -4.18 -11.08
CA ASN A 198 -5.02 -5.26 -11.38
C ASN A 198 -4.91 -6.40 -10.36
N ALA A 199 -6.04 -6.79 -9.75
CA ALA A 199 -6.10 -7.87 -8.78
C ALA A 199 -5.65 -9.21 -9.37
N SER A 200 -5.99 -9.51 -10.63
CA SER A 200 -5.58 -10.74 -11.33
C SER A 200 -4.06 -10.85 -11.44
N SER A 201 -3.36 -9.75 -11.74
CA SER A 201 -1.89 -9.72 -11.79
C SER A 201 -1.26 -9.97 -10.42
N ILE A 202 -1.78 -9.32 -9.36
CA ILE A 202 -1.28 -9.51 -7.99
C ILE A 202 -1.53 -10.94 -7.52
N GLY A 203 -2.72 -11.49 -7.76
CA GLY A 203 -3.08 -12.85 -7.37
C GLY A 203 -2.22 -13.90 -8.05
N MET A 204 -1.96 -13.73 -9.35
CA MET A 204 -1.07 -14.63 -10.08
C MET A 204 0.38 -14.51 -9.60
N ALA A 205 0.87 -13.31 -9.33
CA ALA A 205 2.21 -13.08 -8.80
C ALA A 205 2.40 -13.70 -7.41
N LYS A 206 1.43 -13.50 -6.50
CA LYS A 206 1.41 -14.16 -5.18
C LYS A 206 1.52 -15.68 -5.35
N ALA A 207 0.69 -16.25 -6.22
CA ALA A 207 0.66 -17.68 -6.43
C ALA A 207 1.97 -18.24 -6.99
N ALA A 208 2.60 -17.52 -7.92
CA ALA A 208 3.89 -17.89 -8.47
C ALA A 208 5.00 -17.84 -7.42
N LEU A 209 5.06 -16.78 -6.60
CA LEU A 209 6.06 -16.63 -5.54
C LEU A 209 5.95 -17.75 -4.50
N GLU A 210 4.74 -18.01 -4.02
CA GLU A 210 4.47 -19.11 -3.08
C GLU A 210 4.77 -20.50 -3.68
N ALA A 211 4.55 -20.69 -4.98
CA ALA A 211 4.83 -21.96 -5.65
C ALA A 211 6.33 -22.20 -5.88
N LEU A 212 7.11 -21.12 -6.05
CA LEU A 212 8.54 -21.19 -6.30
C LEU A 212 9.38 -21.18 -5.03
N ASP A 213 8.89 -20.61 -3.93
CA ASP A 213 9.67 -20.53 -2.69
C ASP A 213 10.11 -21.92 -2.21
N ASP A 214 11.40 -22.07 -1.96
CA ASP A 214 12.08 -23.32 -1.62
C ASP A 214 11.92 -24.46 -2.65
N LEU A 215 11.52 -24.15 -3.90
CA LEU A 215 11.44 -25.14 -4.97
C LEU A 215 12.82 -25.38 -5.60
N ASN A 216 13.16 -26.66 -5.77
CA ASN A 216 14.32 -27.06 -6.58
C ASN A 216 13.96 -27.13 -8.07
N LEU A 217 14.54 -26.23 -8.89
CA LEU A 217 14.24 -26.14 -10.32
C LEU A 217 14.76 -27.30 -11.17
N PHE A 218 15.67 -28.14 -10.64
CA PHE A 218 16.07 -29.41 -11.27
C PHE A 218 15.24 -30.60 -10.76
N GLY A 219 14.18 -30.33 -9.99
CA GLY A 219 13.33 -31.34 -9.37
C GLY A 219 14.11 -32.18 -8.34
N ALA A 220 13.71 -33.45 -8.20
CA ALA A 220 14.29 -34.37 -7.21
C ALA A 220 15.79 -34.68 -7.38
N LYS A 221 16.40 -34.27 -8.50
CA LYS A 221 17.83 -34.50 -8.79
C LYS A 221 18.71 -33.27 -8.52
N GLY A 222 18.12 -32.14 -8.15
CA GLY A 222 18.86 -30.90 -7.93
C GLY A 222 19.58 -30.82 -6.59
N GLY A 223 20.66 -30.03 -6.56
CA GLY A 223 21.37 -29.68 -5.34
C GLY A 223 20.84 -28.38 -4.71
N PRO A 224 21.43 -27.91 -3.60
CA PRO A 224 21.02 -26.67 -2.93
C PRO A 224 21.12 -25.43 -3.83
N GLY A 225 22.10 -25.39 -4.74
CA GLY A 225 22.29 -24.27 -5.67
C GLY A 225 21.16 -24.07 -6.68
N SER A 226 20.29 -25.07 -6.92
CA SER A 226 19.15 -24.96 -7.83
C SER A 226 17.82 -24.65 -7.13
N VAL A 227 17.87 -24.34 -5.83
CA VAL A 227 16.71 -23.87 -5.06
C VAL A 227 16.57 -22.36 -5.22
N VAL A 228 15.34 -21.90 -5.47
CA VAL A 228 15.01 -20.47 -5.53
C VAL A 228 14.20 -20.05 -4.31
N HIS A 229 14.28 -18.76 -3.95
CA HIS A 229 13.69 -18.24 -2.72
C HIS A 229 12.87 -16.98 -2.98
N ALA A 230 11.72 -16.89 -2.32
CA ALA A 230 10.91 -15.68 -2.18
C ALA A 230 10.98 -15.19 -0.73
N LEU A 231 10.65 -13.92 -0.50
CA LEU A 231 10.50 -13.40 0.85
C LEU A 231 9.03 -13.43 1.27
N ALA A 232 8.79 -13.95 2.47
CA ALA A 232 7.45 -14.05 3.04
C ALA A 232 6.77 -12.68 3.20
N ASP A 233 7.54 -11.63 3.48
CA ASP A 233 7.03 -10.26 3.58
C ASP A 233 6.40 -9.78 2.25
N ASP A 234 7.07 -10.00 1.12
CA ASP A 234 6.57 -9.60 -0.21
C ASP A 234 5.30 -10.38 -0.61
N ILE A 235 5.24 -11.68 -0.31
CA ILE A 235 4.05 -12.52 -0.51
C ILE A 235 2.88 -11.97 0.35
N GLN A 236 3.15 -11.62 1.60
CA GLN A 236 2.13 -11.14 2.53
C GLN A 236 1.63 -9.73 2.16
N HIS A 237 2.46 -8.88 1.54
CA HIS A 237 1.99 -7.62 0.96
C HIS A 237 0.95 -7.89 -0.13
N CYS A 238 1.25 -8.77 -1.11
CA CYS A 238 0.30 -9.17 -2.15
C CYS A 238 -1.03 -9.70 -1.55
N GLN A 239 -0.96 -10.56 -0.52
CA GLN A 239 -2.16 -11.05 0.18
C GLN A 239 -2.99 -9.91 0.78
N SER A 240 -2.33 -8.97 1.45
CA SER A 240 -3.00 -7.86 2.12
C SER A 240 -3.72 -6.95 1.13
N ILE A 241 -3.14 -6.75 -0.07
CA ILE A 241 -3.81 -6.04 -1.16
C ILE A 241 -5.06 -6.79 -1.62
N LEU A 242 -4.92 -8.09 -1.92
CA LEU A 242 -6.03 -8.89 -2.45
C LEU A 242 -7.21 -8.90 -1.49
N THR A 243 -6.95 -9.06 -0.18
CA THR A 243 -7.96 -8.95 0.86
C THR A 243 -8.67 -7.60 0.88
N SER A 244 -7.97 -6.51 0.51
CA SER A 244 -8.54 -5.15 0.49
C SER A 244 -9.22 -4.77 -0.83
N MET A 245 -8.76 -5.33 -1.95
CA MET A 245 -9.27 -5.01 -3.29
C MET A 245 -10.55 -5.78 -3.59
N LEU A 246 -10.52 -7.11 -3.39
CA LEU A 246 -11.61 -8.00 -3.76
C LEU A 246 -12.91 -7.67 -3.00
N PRO A 247 -14.08 -7.78 -3.64
CA PRO A 247 -14.33 -8.37 -4.95
C PRO A 247 -14.00 -7.48 -6.17
N ARG A 248 -13.55 -6.23 -5.96
CA ARG A 248 -13.18 -5.34 -7.06
C ARG A 248 -11.87 -5.78 -7.70
N ALA A 249 -11.81 -5.66 -9.03
CA ALA A 249 -10.62 -6.04 -9.78
C ALA A 249 -9.59 -4.91 -9.89
N SER A 250 -10.05 -3.65 -9.94
CA SER A 250 -9.20 -2.46 -9.99
C SER A 250 -9.97 -1.20 -9.59
N MET A 251 -9.33 -0.03 -9.67
CA MET A 251 -9.97 1.27 -9.43
C MET A 251 -11.10 1.58 -10.42
N SER A 252 -10.94 1.11 -11.66
CA SER A 252 -11.86 1.37 -12.76
C SER A 252 -12.77 0.19 -13.10
N LYS A 253 -12.57 -0.98 -12.48
CA LYS A 253 -13.39 -2.19 -12.67
C LYS A 253 -13.94 -2.67 -11.33
N GLU A 254 -15.23 -2.41 -11.09
CA GLU A 254 -15.89 -2.87 -9.86
C GLU A 254 -16.03 -4.40 -9.76
N VAL A 255 -15.97 -5.12 -10.89
CA VAL A 255 -15.97 -6.57 -10.99
C VAL A 255 -15.30 -6.98 -12.32
N ASP A 256 -14.55 -8.09 -12.33
CA ASP A 256 -13.91 -8.66 -13.53
C ASP A 256 -13.88 -10.19 -13.42
N ALA A 257 -14.34 -10.90 -14.45
CA ALA A 257 -14.41 -12.36 -14.48
C ALA A 257 -13.02 -13.02 -14.53
N GLY A 258 -11.98 -12.29 -14.94
CA GLY A 258 -10.59 -12.73 -14.90
C GLY A 258 -10.09 -13.06 -13.49
N VAL A 259 -10.74 -12.52 -12.45
CA VAL A 259 -10.43 -12.83 -11.05
C VAL A 259 -10.77 -14.28 -10.68
N LEU A 260 -11.60 -14.99 -11.45
CA LEU A 260 -11.83 -16.44 -11.28
C LEU A 260 -10.53 -17.25 -11.29
N ALA A 261 -9.56 -16.83 -12.12
CA ALA A 261 -8.26 -17.50 -12.25
C ALA A 261 -7.38 -17.39 -10.98
N ILE A 262 -7.70 -16.46 -10.07
CA ILE A 262 -6.94 -16.26 -8.83
C ILE A 262 -7.68 -16.69 -7.57
N ILE A 263 -9.00 -16.63 -7.52
CA ILE A 263 -9.78 -17.12 -6.37
C ILE A 263 -9.94 -18.65 -6.39
N SER A 264 -9.74 -19.27 -7.56
CA SER A 264 -9.83 -20.70 -7.79
C SER A 264 -8.64 -21.18 -8.65
N TYR A 265 -8.80 -22.31 -9.35
CA TYR A 265 -7.78 -22.84 -10.25
C TYR A 265 -7.45 -21.84 -11.38
N PRO A 266 -6.16 -21.57 -11.68
CA PRO A 266 -4.99 -22.28 -11.17
C PRO A 266 -4.30 -21.68 -9.94
N ALA A 267 -4.59 -20.44 -9.56
CA ALA A 267 -3.73 -19.72 -8.62
C ALA A 267 -4.05 -20.02 -7.15
N PHE A 268 -5.32 -20.16 -6.77
CA PHE A 268 -5.76 -20.29 -5.37
C PHE A 268 -5.12 -19.25 -4.44
N ALA A 269 -5.02 -18.01 -4.91
CA ALA A 269 -4.22 -16.96 -4.31
C ALA A 269 -4.88 -16.31 -3.08
N VAL A 270 -6.17 -16.54 -2.83
CA VAL A 270 -6.90 -15.89 -1.75
C VAL A 270 -7.13 -16.86 -0.60
N ASP A 271 -6.58 -16.53 0.57
CA ASP A 271 -6.61 -17.39 1.76
C ASP A 271 -7.95 -17.32 2.53
N ASP A 272 -8.82 -16.34 2.25
CA ASP A 272 -10.09 -16.15 2.96
C ASP A 272 -11.28 -16.62 2.11
N ILE A 273 -11.91 -17.71 2.56
CA ILE A 273 -13.05 -18.33 1.87
C ILE A 273 -14.26 -17.41 1.75
N SER A 274 -14.45 -16.48 2.69
CA SER A 274 -15.56 -15.53 2.65
C SER A 274 -15.38 -14.54 1.49
N ILE A 275 -14.14 -14.09 1.26
CA ILE A 275 -13.78 -13.21 0.14
C ILE A 275 -13.89 -13.98 -1.18
N VAL A 276 -13.43 -15.23 -1.23
CA VAL A 276 -13.57 -16.10 -2.41
C VAL A 276 -15.04 -16.23 -2.81
N ASN A 277 -15.92 -16.57 -1.87
CA ASN A 277 -17.34 -16.75 -2.14
C ASN A 277 -18.03 -15.44 -2.54
N ALA A 278 -17.79 -14.35 -1.81
CA ALA A 278 -18.36 -13.04 -2.14
C ALA A 278 -17.90 -12.54 -3.53
N THR A 279 -16.64 -12.78 -3.89
CA THR A 279 -16.10 -12.43 -5.22
C THR A 279 -16.73 -13.27 -6.32
N LYS A 280 -16.87 -14.58 -6.12
CA LYS A 280 -17.54 -15.47 -7.06
C LYS A 280 -19.00 -15.08 -7.27
N GLU A 281 -19.72 -14.75 -6.19
CA GLU A 281 -21.11 -14.30 -6.25
C GLU A 281 -21.28 -12.97 -6.99
N GLU A 282 -20.40 -11.98 -6.77
CA GLU A 282 -20.43 -10.71 -7.52
C GLU A 282 -20.12 -10.92 -9.01
N ILE A 283 -19.21 -11.84 -9.37
CA ILE A 283 -18.94 -12.19 -10.78
C ILE A 283 -20.16 -12.85 -11.42
N ILE A 284 -20.73 -13.87 -10.78
CA ILE A 284 -21.89 -14.61 -11.32
C ILE A 284 -23.10 -13.68 -11.44
N SER A 285 -23.42 -12.92 -10.39
CA SER A 285 -24.62 -12.06 -10.36
C SER A 285 -24.59 -10.91 -11.37
N LYS A 286 -23.41 -10.41 -11.74
CA LYS A 286 -23.28 -9.23 -12.61
C LYS A 286 -22.78 -9.51 -14.01
N LEU A 287 -21.95 -10.54 -14.19
CA LEU A 287 -21.26 -10.78 -15.46
C LEU A 287 -21.76 -12.01 -16.19
N GLN A 288 -22.46 -12.94 -15.52
CA GLN A 288 -22.97 -14.15 -16.18
C GLN A 288 -24.13 -13.81 -17.11
N GLY A 289 -24.08 -14.38 -18.32
CA GLY A 289 -25.15 -14.37 -19.32
C GLY A 289 -25.51 -15.78 -19.78
N ARG A 290 -26.13 -15.88 -20.97
CA ARG A 290 -26.66 -17.15 -21.53
C ARG A 290 -25.61 -18.01 -22.25
N TYR A 291 -24.43 -17.46 -22.53
CA TYR A 291 -23.34 -18.09 -23.30
C TYR A 291 -21.98 -18.04 -22.58
N GLY A 292 -21.93 -17.59 -21.33
CA GLY A 292 -20.69 -17.42 -20.57
C GLY A 292 -20.77 -16.22 -19.64
N CYS A 293 -19.62 -15.62 -19.33
CA CYS A 293 -19.58 -14.34 -18.61
C CYS A 293 -18.97 -13.23 -19.48
N CYS A 294 -19.42 -11.99 -19.30
CA CYS A 294 -18.70 -10.82 -19.79
C CYS A 294 -17.37 -10.68 -19.04
N ARG A 295 -16.35 -10.06 -19.65
CA ARG A 295 -15.05 -9.87 -18.97
C ARG A 295 -15.17 -8.91 -17.79
N PHE A 296 -15.80 -7.76 -18.01
CA PHE A 296 -16.18 -6.77 -17.00
C PHE A 296 -17.32 -5.91 -17.55
N LEU A 297 -17.97 -5.12 -16.70
CA LEU A 297 -19.09 -4.25 -17.10
C LEU A 297 -18.63 -3.17 -18.09
N ARG A 298 -19.46 -2.89 -19.11
CA ARG A 298 -19.20 -1.91 -20.18
C ARG A 298 -17.95 -2.21 -21.00
N ASP A 299 -17.62 -3.48 -21.16
CA ASP A 299 -16.54 -3.91 -22.03
C ASP A 299 -16.96 -3.89 -23.50
N GLY A 300 -16.31 -3.04 -24.30
CA GLY A 300 -16.63 -2.88 -25.72
C GLY A 300 -16.05 -3.93 -26.66
N HIS A 301 -15.16 -4.82 -26.18
CA HIS A 301 -14.41 -5.70 -27.08
C HIS A 301 -15.29 -6.61 -27.93
N LYS A 302 -15.18 -6.43 -29.25
CA LYS A 302 -15.94 -7.10 -30.31
C LYS A 302 -17.46 -6.95 -30.20
N THR A 303 -17.91 -5.95 -29.46
CA THR A 303 -19.32 -5.55 -29.48
C THR A 303 -19.65 -4.91 -30.84
N PRO A 304 -20.90 -4.95 -31.31
CA PRO A 304 -21.27 -4.37 -32.60
C PRO A 304 -21.09 -2.85 -32.72
N LYS A 305 -20.91 -2.16 -31.59
CA LYS A 305 -20.71 -0.70 -31.54
C LYS A 305 -19.23 -0.31 -31.41
N GLU A 306 -18.31 -1.26 -31.21
CA GLU A 306 -16.87 -0.97 -31.17
C GLU A 306 -16.33 -0.71 -32.57
N ASP A 307 -15.51 0.33 -32.71
CA ASP A 307 -14.74 0.56 -33.94
C ASP A 307 -13.49 -0.35 -33.97
N PRO A 308 -13.43 -1.35 -34.86
CA PRO A 308 -12.31 -2.30 -34.90
C PRO A 308 -11.01 -1.68 -35.43
N ASN A 309 -11.05 -0.47 -36.02
CA ASN A 309 -9.88 0.18 -36.60
C ASN A 309 -9.10 1.03 -35.60
N ARG A 310 -9.58 1.15 -34.37
CA ARG A 310 -9.00 2.03 -33.34
C ARG A 310 -8.67 1.24 -32.08
N LEU A 311 -7.49 1.52 -31.54
CA LEU A 311 -7.00 0.82 -30.34
C LEU A 311 -7.68 1.33 -29.05
N TYR A 312 -7.97 2.63 -28.96
CA TYR A 312 -8.47 3.29 -27.76
C TYR A 312 -9.92 3.73 -27.92
N TYR A 313 -10.66 3.90 -26.82
CA TYR A 313 -12.07 4.35 -26.84
C TYR A 313 -12.23 5.87 -26.79
N GLU A 314 -13.34 6.38 -27.34
CA GLU A 314 -13.72 7.80 -27.24
C GLU A 314 -14.38 8.07 -25.88
N SER A 315 -14.38 9.34 -25.48
CA SER A 315 -15.11 9.79 -24.29
C SER A 315 -16.58 9.38 -24.37
N ALA A 316 -17.10 8.81 -23.28
CA ALA A 316 -18.47 8.27 -23.15
C ALA A 316 -18.84 7.04 -24.00
N GLU A 317 -17.93 6.46 -24.79
CA GLU A 317 -18.21 5.26 -25.62
C GLU A 317 -18.59 4.04 -24.77
N LEU A 318 -18.03 3.94 -23.56
CA LEU A 318 -18.30 2.84 -22.61
C LEU A 318 -19.79 2.64 -22.33
N LYS A 319 -20.60 3.71 -22.30
CA LYS A 319 -22.05 3.59 -22.06
C LYS A 319 -22.77 2.88 -23.20
N LEU A 320 -22.25 2.97 -24.43
CA LEU A 320 -22.82 2.28 -25.59
C LEU A 320 -22.64 0.77 -25.47
N PHE A 321 -21.63 0.29 -24.75
CA PHE A 321 -21.39 -1.14 -24.60
C PHE A 321 -22.26 -1.79 -23.51
N GLU A 322 -22.91 -1.00 -22.67
CA GLU A 322 -23.74 -1.51 -21.57
C GLU A 322 -24.88 -2.38 -22.08
N ASN A 323 -25.00 -3.59 -21.52
CA ASN A 323 -25.97 -4.64 -21.84
C ASN A 323 -25.73 -5.37 -23.19
N ILE A 324 -24.72 -4.98 -23.98
CA ILE A 324 -24.35 -5.65 -25.23
C ILE A 324 -22.94 -6.24 -25.19
N GLU A 325 -22.30 -6.23 -24.03
CA GLU A 325 -20.96 -6.77 -23.82
C GLU A 325 -20.90 -8.23 -24.26
N CYS A 326 -19.82 -8.65 -24.93
CA CYS A 326 -19.68 -10.03 -25.40
C CYS A 326 -19.53 -11.03 -24.25
N GLU A 327 -20.15 -12.20 -24.39
CA GLU A 327 -20.12 -13.27 -23.40
C GLU A 327 -19.08 -14.32 -23.78
N TRP A 328 -18.24 -14.72 -22.81
CA TRP A 328 -17.10 -15.61 -23.03
C TRP A 328 -17.35 -16.97 -22.36
N PRO A 329 -17.47 -18.07 -23.15
CA PRO A 329 -17.62 -19.43 -22.62
C PRO A 329 -16.43 -19.89 -21.75
N LEU A 330 -15.27 -19.23 -21.93
CA LEU A 330 -14.06 -19.45 -21.13
C LEU A 330 -14.37 -19.48 -19.63
N PHE A 331 -15.22 -18.58 -19.12
CA PHE A 331 -15.46 -18.47 -17.68
C PHE A 331 -16.28 -19.64 -17.12
N TRP A 332 -17.11 -20.29 -17.92
CA TRP A 332 -17.74 -21.55 -17.51
C TRP A 332 -16.72 -22.68 -17.37
N THR A 333 -15.64 -22.70 -18.16
CA THR A 333 -14.56 -23.67 -17.94
C THR A 333 -13.86 -23.48 -16.59
N TYR A 334 -13.69 -22.22 -16.15
CA TYR A 334 -13.22 -21.92 -14.79
C TYR A 334 -14.20 -22.38 -13.72
N LEU A 335 -15.50 -22.19 -13.91
CA LEU A 335 -16.53 -22.60 -12.95
C LEU A 335 -16.70 -24.13 -12.88
N ILE A 336 -16.49 -24.85 -13.98
CA ILE A 336 -16.38 -26.32 -13.97
C ILE A 336 -15.19 -26.74 -13.11
N LEU A 337 -14.00 -26.18 -13.37
CA LEU A 337 -12.80 -26.51 -12.59
C LEU A 337 -12.98 -26.16 -11.11
N ASP A 338 -13.56 -24.99 -10.80
CA ASP A 338 -13.91 -24.60 -9.43
C ASP A 338 -14.79 -25.66 -8.76
N GLY A 339 -15.87 -26.10 -9.44
CA GLY A 339 -16.77 -27.14 -8.95
C GLY A 339 -16.05 -28.45 -8.66
N ILE A 340 -15.10 -28.85 -9.51
CA ILE A 340 -14.26 -30.04 -9.30
C ILE A 340 -13.39 -29.88 -8.04
N PHE A 341 -12.71 -28.73 -7.87
CA PHE A 341 -11.79 -28.50 -6.75
C PHE A 341 -12.50 -28.36 -5.40
N ILE A 342 -13.71 -27.78 -5.37
CA ILE A 342 -14.54 -27.69 -4.16
C ILE A 342 -15.42 -28.92 -3.93
N ASN A 343 -15.33 -29.92 -4.82
CA ASN A 343 -16.12 -31.15 -4.77
C ASN A 343 -17.65 -30.90 -4.79
N SER A 344 -18.11 -30.00 -5.67
CA SER A 344 -19.53 -29.73 -5.95
C SER A 344 -19.93 -30.33 -7.30
N PRO A 345 -20.46 -31.57 -7.35
CA PRO A 345 -20.88 -32.20 -8.59
C PRO A 345 -22.05 -31.48 -9.25
N GLU A 346 -22.92 -30.81 -8.48
CA GLU A 346 -24.05 -30.04 -9.00
C GLU A 346 -23.57 -28.86 -9.84
N GLN A 347 -22.58 -28.10 -9.34
CA GLN A 347 -21.97 -26.99 -10.08
C GLN A 347 -21.29 -27.49 -11.37
N VAL A 348 -20.57 -28.60 -11.28
CA VAL A 348 -19.90 -29.20 -12.45
C VAL A 348 -20.92 -29.57 -13.52
N GLN A 349 -22.00 -30.25 -13.14
CA GLN A 349 -23.04 -30.67 -14.07
C GLN A 349 -23.74 -29.46 -14.71
N GLU A 350 -24.13 -28.45 -13.92
CA GLU A 350 -24.79 -27.24 -14.40
C GLU A 350 -23.99 -26.55 -15.51
N TYR A 351 -22.70 -26.27 -15.26
CA TYR A 351 -21.88 -25.57 -16.24
C TYR A 351 -21.41 -26.46 -17.40
N GLN A 352 -21.33 -27.79 -17.21
CA GLN A 352 -21.08 -28.72 -18.32
C GLN A 352 -22.27 -28.75 -19.28
N GLU A 353 -23.49 -28.88 -18.79
CA GLU A 353 -24.71 -28.87 -19.60
C GLU A 353 -24.87 -27.53 -20.34
N ALA A 354 -24.62 -26.41 -19.64
CA ALA A 354 -24.64 -25.08 -20.24
C ALA A 354 -23.59 -24.93 -21.35
N LEU A 355 -22.35 -25.35 -21.10
CA LEU A 355 -21.27 -25.28 -22.08
C LEU A 355 -21.56 -26.17 -23.29
N GLU A 356 -21.99 -27.42 -23.08
CA GLU A 356 -22.36 -28.35 -24.17
C GLU A 356 -23.45 -27.81 -25.10
N GLY A 357 -24.38 -27.02 -24.56
CA GLY A 357 -25.44 -26.36 -25.32
C GLY A 357 -24.93 -25.34 -26.34
N ILE A 358 -23.73 -24.78 -26.12
CA ILE A 358 -23.18 -23.71 -26.97
C ILE A 358 -21.97 -24.16 -27.81
N LEU A 359 -21.29 -25.27 -27.48
CA LEU A 359 -20.11 -25.74 -28.23
C LEU A 359 -20.36 -25.87 -29.75
N ILE A 360 -19.39 -25.42 -30.55
CA ILE A 360 -19.45 -25.51 -32.01
C ILE A 360 -19.03 -26.92 -32.45
N LYS A 361 -19.96 -27.66 -33.07
CA LYS A 361 -19.72 -29.02 -33.57
C LYS A 361 -19.23 -29.00 -35.02
N GLN A 362 -18.01 -29.47 -35.26
CA GLN A 362 -17.47 -29.65 -36.62
C GLN A 362 -18.02 -30.93 -37.29
N LYS A 363 -17.88 -31.00 -38.62
CA LYS A 363 -18.35 -32.13 -39.44
C LYS A 363 -17.69 -33.47 -39.09
N ASP A 364 -16.49 -33.43 -38.51
CA ASP A 364 -15.71 -34.57 -38.05
C ASP A 364 -16.00 -34.95 -36.58
N GLY A 365 -17.01 -34.32 -35.97
CA GLY A 365 -17.45 -34.55 -34.60
C GLY A 365 -16.59 -33.84 -33.53
N LEU A 366 -15.63 -32.98 -33.90
CA LEU A 366 -14.90 -32.17 -32.91
C LEU A 366 -15.80 -31.08 -32.32
N GLN A 367 -15.74 -30.94 -30.99
CA GLN A 367 -16.41 -29.87 -30.26
C GLN A 367 -15.42 -28.76 -29.94
N LEU A 368 -15.76 -27.54 -30.34
CA LEU A 368 -14.90 -26.37 -30.21
C LEU A 368 -15.50 -25.33 -29.26
N VAL A 369 -14.68 -24.86 -28.33
CA VAL A 369 -14.98 -23.71 -27.47
C VAL A 369 -14.64 -22.43 -28.25
N PRO A 370 -15.62 -21.60 -28.65
CA PRO A 370 -15.32 -20.33 -29.31
C PRO A 370 -14.76 -19.30 -28.33
N GLU A 371 -14.18 -18.21 -28.85
CA GLU A 371 -13.69 -17.09 -28.04
C GLU A 371 -14.83 -16.40 -27.29
N LEU A 372 -15.88 -15.99 -28.01
CA LEU A 372 -17.01 -15.28 -27.44
C LEU A 372 -18.29 -15.36 -28.28
N TYR A 373 -19.40 -14.90 -27.70
CA TYR A 373 -20.69 -14.69 -28.34
C TYR A 373 -21.07 -13.20 -28.32
N SER A 374 -21.39 -12.66 -29.49
CA SER A 374 -21.73 -11.25 -29.70
C SER A 374 -23.17 -11.07 -30.16
N VAL A 375 -23.77 -9.94 -29.81
CA VAL A 375 -25.11 -9.56 -30.30
C VAL A 375 -25.03 -9.33 -31.81
N PRO A 376 -25.99 -9.80 -32.63
CA PRO A 376 -26.03 -9.47 -34.05
C PRO A 376 -26.16 -7.95 -34.27
N PRO A 377 -25.40 -7.33 -35.20
CA PRO A 377 -25.43 -5.88 -35.41
C PRO A 377 -26.82 -5.30 -35.72
N ASP A 378 -27.68 -6.07 -36.36
CA ASP A 378 -29.07 -5.72 -36.71
C ASP A 378 -30.05 -5.79 -35.52
N LYS A 379 -29.63 -6.37 -34.39
CA LYS A 379 -30.48 -6.60 -33.20
C LYS A 379 -30.04 -5.84 -31.95
N VAL A 380 -29.08 -4.93 -32.07
CA VAL A 380 -28.55 -4.15 -30.93
C VAL A 380 -29.65 -3.35 -30.22
N GLU A 381 -30.54 -2.72 -30.98
CA GLU A 381 -31.63 -1.92 -30.39
C GLU A 381 -32.66 -2.79 -29.64
N GLU A 382 -32.88 -4.04 -30.08
CA GLU A 382 -33.73 -5.01 -29.37
C GLU A 382 -33.11 -5.40 -28.02
N GLU A 383 -31.80 -5.67 -28.00
CA GLU A 383 -31.07 -6.02 -26.78
C GLU A 383 -31.03 -4.85 -25.77
N TYR A 384 -30.90 -3.60 -26.22
CA TYR A 384 -31.00 -2.44 -25.30
C TYR A 384 -32.38 -2.30 -24.65
N MET A 385 -33.45 -2.58 -25.39
CA MET A 385 -34.82 -2.46 -24.88
C MET A 385 -35.16 -3.58 -23.89
N ASN A 386 -34.62 -4.78 -24.13
CA ASN A 386 -34.82 -5.94 -23.27
C ASN A 386 -33.51 -6.74 -23.14
N PRO A 387 -32.63 -6.39 -22.19
CA PRO A 387 -31.34 -7.05 -22.01
C PRO A 387 -31.45 -8.57 -21.86
N HIS A 388 -30.48 -9.29 -22.41
CA HIS A 388 -30.37 -10.75 -22.42
C HIS A 388 -31.45 -11.50 -23.24
N SER A 389 -32.19 -10.80 -24.10
CA SER A 389 -33.27 -11.41 -24.89
C SER A 389 -32.85 -11.86 -26.29
N VAL A 390 -31.80 -11.27 -26.86
CA VAL A 390 -31.35 -11.57 -28.22
C VAL A 390 -30.45 -12.81 -28.24
N GLU A 391 -30.71 -13.73 -29.18
CA GLU A 391 -29.81 -14.84 -29.52
C GLU A 391 -28.48 -14.31 -30.09
N ARG A 392 -27.37 -14.73 -29.49
CA ARG A 392 -26.02 -14.26 -29.83
C ARG A 392 -25.33 -15.19 -30.81
N VAL A 393 -24.40 -14.64 -31.59
CA VAL A 393 -23.63 -15.38 -32.60
C VAL A 393 -22.17 -15.55 -32.18
N PRO A 394 -21.54 -16.70 -32.46
CA PRO A 394 -20.14 -16.91 -32.14
C PRO A 394 -19.24 -16.00 -32.98
N LEU A 395 -18.25 -15.37 -32.36
CA LEU A 395 -17.32 -14.46 -33.01
C LEU A 395 -15.90 -14.64 -32.45
N GLY A 396 -14.88 -14.30 -33.24
CA GLY A 396 -13.48 -14.41 -32.85
C GLY A 396 -12.84 -15.76 -33.18
N LYS A 397 -11.83 -16.16 -32.40
CA LYS A 397 -11.07 -17.40 -32.56
C LYS A 397 -11.98 -18.60 -32.27
N CYS A 398 -11.93 -19.62 -33.14
CA CYS A 398 -12.63 -20.88 -32.93
C CYS A 398 -11.76 -22.08 -33.36
N PRO A 399 -11.25 -22.90 -32.42
CA PRO A 399 -11.40 -22.73 -30.97
C PRO A 399 -10.57 -21.56 -30.43
N LEU A 400 -11.01 -20.97 -29.32
CA LEU A 400 -10.10 -20.27 -28.42
C LEU A 400 -9.26 -21.33 -27.70
N LYS A 401 -7.98 -21.47 -28.08
CA LYS A 401 -7.11 -22.55 -27.58
C LYS A 401 -6.97 -22.57 -26.04
N TRP A 402 -7.02 -21.41 -25.39
CA TRP A 402 -7.08 -21.30 -23.92
C TRP A 402 -8.33 -21.99 -23.37
N GLY A 403 -9.53 -21.56 -23.81
CA GLY A 403 -10.80 -22.17 -23.38
C GLY A 403 -10.89 -23.66 -23.73
N GLN A 404 -10.42 -24.04 -24.93
CA GLN A 404 -10.37 -25.44 -25.36
C GLN A 404 -9.49 -26.30 -24.43
N SER A 405 -8.33 -25.78 -24.02
CA SER A 405 -7.42 -26.47 -23.12
C SER A 405 -8.05 -26.69 -21.75
N LEU A 406 -8.68 -25.67 -21.17
CA LEU A 406 -9.36 -25.80 -19.88
C LEU A 406 -10.59 -26.73 -19.95
N TYR A 407 -11.32 -26.72 -21.06
CA TYR A 407 -12.40 -27.67 -21.31
C TYR A 407 -11.91 -29.13 -21.32
N ILE A 408 -10.83 -29.41 -22.07
CA ILE A 408 -10.23 -30.75 -22.11
C ILE A 408 -9.73 -31.18 -20.72
N LEU A 409 -9.07 -30.26 -20.00
CA LEU A 409 -8.61 -30.50 -18.63
C LEU A 409 -9.77 -30.81 -17.68
N GLY A 410 -10.83 -30.00 -17.73
CA GLY A 410 -12.04 -30.21 -16.93
C GLY A 410 -12.65 -31.59 -17.16
N ASN A 411 -12.76 -32.01 -18.42
CA ASN A 411 -13.31 -33.33 -18.74
C ASN A 411 -12.40 -34.48 -18.27
N LEU A 412 -11.08 -34.36 -18.41
CA LEU A 412 -10.13 -35.37 -17.90
C LEU A 412 -10.27 -35.55 -16.38
N LEU A 413 -10.51 -34.47 -15.65
CA LEU A 413 -10.74 -34.49 -14.20
C LEU A 413 -12.13 -35.05 -13.85
N SER A 414 -13.20 -34.56 -14.49
CA SER A 414 -14.57 -35.01 -14.25
C SER A 414 -14.77 -36.51 -14.56
N GLU A 415 -14.09 -37.03 -15.59
CA GLU A 415 -14.10 -38.45 -15.93
C GLU A 415 -13.18 -39.32 -15.06
N GLY A 416 -12.43 -38.71 -14.12
CA GLY A 416 -11.57 -39.43 -13.17
C GLY A 416 -10.25 -39.95 -13.75
N PHE A 417 -9.86 -39.52 -14.96
CA PHE A 417 -8.54 -39.84 -15.51
C PHE A 417 -7.42 -39.19 -14.69
N LEU A 418 -7.71 -38.03 -14.09
CA LEU A 418 -6.82 -37.30 -13.19
C LEU A 418 -7.54 -36.97 -11.88
N ALA A 419 -6.79 -36.92 -10.79
CA ALA A 419 -7.22 -36.31 -9.54
C ALA A 419 -6.73 -34.86 -9.46
N PRO A 420 -7.43 -33.96 -8.75
CA PRO A 420 -7.03 -32.56 -8.60
C PRO A 420 -5.59 -32.37 -8.09
N GLY A 421 -5.09 -33.27 -7.24
CA GLY A 421 -3.71 -33.20 -6.73
C GLY A 421 -2.63 -33.47 -7.79
N GLU A 422 -2.97 -34.07 -8.94
CA GLU A 422 -2.00 -34.36 -10.01
C GLU A 422 -1.68 -33.12 -10.86
N ILE A 423 -2.63 -32.19 -10.96
CA ILE A 423 -2.48 -30.91 -11.67
C ILE A 423 -2.19 -29.72 -10.73
N ASP A 424 -2.20 -29.97 -9.42
CA ASP A 424 -1.78 -29.07 -8.35
C ASP A 424 -0.87 -29.83 -7.35
N PRO A 425 0.30 -30.33 -7.79
CA PRO A 425 1.24 -31.09 -6.94
C PRO A 425 1.79 -30.27 -5.76
N LEU A 426 1.79 -28.93 -5.87
CA LEU A 426 2.21 -28.02 -4.79
C LEU A 426 1.07 -27.72 -3.78
N ASN A 427 -0.10 -28.35 -3.94
CA ASN A 427 -1.21 -28.30 -2.99
C ASN A 427 -1.76 -26.90 -2.68
N ARG A 428 -1.72 -26.01 -3.67
CA ARG A 428 -2.21 -24.63 -3.53
C ARG A 428 -3.71 -24.56 -3.25
N ARG A 429 -4.49 -25.55 -3.70
CA ARG A 429 -5.94 -25.65 -3.43
C ARG A 429 -6.33 -25.60 -1.95
N PHE A 430 -5.37 -25.84 -1.04
CA PHE A 430 -5.60 -25.79 0.40
C PHE A 430 -5.28 -24.43 1.03
N SER A 431 -5.09 -23.37 0.25
CA SER A 431 -4.79 -22.02 0.76
C SER A 431 -5.87 -21.47 1.69
N THR A 432 -7.13 -21.86 1.50
CA THR A 432 -8.28 -21.46 2.34
C THR A 432 -8.51 -22.34 3.56
N VAL A 433 -7.74 -23.43 3.72
CA VAL A 433 -7.88 -24.32 4.88
C VAL A 433 -7.46 -23.56 6.14
N PRO A 434 -8.31 -23.49 7.18
CA PRO A 434 -7.96 -22.83 8.43
C PRO A 434 -6.67 -23.41 9.02
N LYS A 435 -5.68 -22.54 9.25
CA LYS A 435 -4.42 -22.93 9.90
C LYS A 435 -4.57 -22.86 11.43
N PRO A 436 -3.82 -23.69 12.18
CA PRO A 436 -3.88 -23.67 13.63
C PRO A 436 -3.41 -22.33 14.20
N ASP A 437 -3.93 -21.99 15.39
CA ASP A 437 -3.54 -20.79 16.12
C ASP A 437 -2.01 -20.71 16.32
N VAL A 438 -1.40 -19.66 15.80
CA VAL A 438 0.04 -19.42 15.88
C VAL A 438 0.41 -19.00 17.30
N VAL A 439 1.46 -19.62 17.85
CA VAL A 439 2.12 -19.18 19.09
C VAL A 439 3.41 -18.47 18.69
N VAL A 440 3.54 -17.20 19.06
CA VAL A 440 4.74 -16.42 18.80
C VAL A 440 5.74 -16.66 19.91
N GLN A 441 6.95 -17.09 19.53
CA GLN A 441 8.06 -17.28 20.45
C GLN A 441 8.84 -15.98 20.56
N VAL A 442 9.17 -15.56 21.78
CA VAL A 442 9.92 -14.32 22.02
C VAL A 442 11.10 -14.62 22.93
N SER A 443 12.32 -14.41 22.44
CA SER A 443 13.53 -14.50 23.24
C SER A 443 14.03 -13.10 23.56
N ILE A 444 14.09 -12.79 24.86
CA ILE A 444 14.55 -11.50 25.38
C ILE A 444 16.04 -11.64 25.66
N LEU A 445 16.85 -10.75 25.11
CA LEU A 445 18.30 -10.73 25.31
C LEU A 445 18.73 -9.45 26.01
N ALA A 446 19.77 -9.52 26.83
CA ALA A 446 20.41 -8.33 27.37
C ALA A 446 21.60 -7.91 26.48
N GLU A 447 21.72 -6.61 26.21
CA GLU A 447 22.87 -6.06 25.50
C GLU A 447 24.16 -6.20 26.31
N THR A 448 24.09 -5.99 27.62
CA THR A 448 25.24 -6.07 28.55
C THR A 448 24.92 -6.92 29.78
N GLU A 449 25.94 -7.32 30.54
CA GLU A 449 25.75 -8.05 31.81
C GLU A 449 25.04 -7.19 32.86
N GLU A 450 25.26 -5.88 32.88
CA GLU A 450 24.57 -4.96 33.80
C GLU A 450 23.05 -4.96 33.54
N ILE A 451 22.64 -4.92 32.27
CA ILE A 451 21.22 -4.99 31.88
C ILE A 451 20.63 -6.36 32.24
N LYS A 452 21.40 -7.45 32.09
CA LYS A 452 21.00 -8.80 32.48
C LYS A 452 20.75 -8.91 33.98
N GLU A 453 21.62 -8.35 34.81
CA GLU A 453 21.42 -8.30 36.27
C GLU A 453 20.14 -7.51 36.62
N LEU A 454 19.88 -6.40 35.91
CA LEU A 454 18.70 -5.58 36.14
C LEU A 454 17.39 -6.27 35.72
N LEU A 455 17.40 -6.98 34.59
CA LEU A 455 16.27 -7.81 34.16
C LEU A 455 16.02 -8.95 35.15
N LEU A 456 17.08 -9.59 35.66
CA LEU A 456 16.98 -10.64 36.67
C LEU A 456 16.40 -10.13 37.98
N LYS A 457 16.84 -8.94 38.46
CA LYS A 457 16.28 -8.25 39.63
C LYS A 457 14.76 -8.03 39.49
N ASN A 458 14.30 -7.80 38.27
CA ASN A 458 12.89 -7.59 37.93
C ASN A 458 12.10 -8.88 37.62
N GLY A 459 12.70 -10.06 37.81
CA GLY A 459 12.07 -11.37 37.60
C GLY A 459 12.09 -11.86 36.15
N VAL A 460 12.93 -11.29 35.30
CA VAL A 460 13.08 -11.67 33.89
C VAL A 460 14.47 -12.28 33.68
N ALA A 461 14.54 -13.62 33.66
CA ALA A 461 15.79 -14.32 33.39
C ALA A 461 16.10 -14.31 31.88
N VAL A 462 17.28 -13.80 31.51
CA VAL A 462 17.72 -13.61 30.11
C VAL A 462 19.18 -14.00 29.92
N GLU A 463 19.58 -14.12 28.65
CA GLU A 463 20.96 -14.37 28.21
C GLU A 463 21.50 -13.13 27.50
N THR A 464 22.81 -12.91 27.55
CA THR A 464 23.45 -11.89 26.70
C THR A 464 23.68 -12.42 25.29
N VAL A 465 24.00 -11.52 24.34
CA VAL A 465 24.40 -11.92 22.98
C VAL A 465 25.65 -12.81 22.98
N ALA A 466 26.51 -12.70 23.99
CA ALA A 466 27.69 -13.56 24.15
C ALA A 466 27.34 -14.96 24.68
N ASP A 467 26.32 -15.07 25.55
CA ASP A 467 25.90 -16.33 26.19
C ASP A 467 25.31 -17.35 25.20
N ILE A 468 24.69 -16.87 24.11
CA ILE A 468 23.88 -17.70 23.19
C ILE A 468 24.68 -18.41 22.09
N HIS A 469 26.01 -18.32 22.10
CA HIS A 469 26.87 -19.03 21.14
C HIS A 469 26.58 -20.55 21.17
N PRO A 470 26.43 -21.25 20.03
CA PRO A 470 26.83 -20.88 18.66
C PRO A 470 25.78 -20.13 17.81
N ILE A 471 24.69 -19.64 18.40
CA ILE A 471 23.70 -18.83 17.67
C ILE A 471 24.22 -17.39 17.58
N HIS A 472 24.31 -16.85 16.36
CA HIS A 472 24.72 -15.47 16.14
C HIS A 472 23.50 -14.56 15.94
N VAL A 473 23.41 -13.47 16.70
CA VAL A 473 22.35 -12.46 16.53
C VAL A 473 22.90 -11.27 15.75
N GLN A 474 22.17 -10.85 14.72
CA GLN A 474 22.54 -9.73 13.85
C GLN A 474 21.34 -8.82 13.57
N PRO A 475 21.53 -7.54 13.23
CA PRO A 475 20.43 -6.67 12.85
C PRO A 475 19.89 -7.03 11.46
N SER A 476 18.60 -6.74 11.20
CA SER A 476 17.91 -7.05 9.94
C SER A 476 18.60 -6.49 8.67
N ARG A 477 19.36 -5.38 8.80
CA ARG A 477 20.16 -4.81 7.71
C ARG A 477 21.21 -5.79 7.16
N VAL A 478 21.81 -6.61 8.01
CA VAL A 478 22.80 -7.63 7.58
C VAL A 478 22.10 -8.68 6.71
N LEU A 479 20.91 -9.11 7.11
CA LEU A 479 20.09 -10.02 6.31
C LEU A 479 19.70 -9.42 4.95
N SER A 480 19.40 -8.12 4.92
CA SER A 480 19.08 -7.40 3.67
C SER A 480 20.27 -7.42 2.69
N HIS A 481 21.49 -7.20 3.20
CA HIS A 481 22.72 -7.31 2.40
C HIS A 481 22.99 -8.75 1.93
N ILE A 482 22.70 -9.76 2.76
CA ILE A 482 22.82 -11.18 2.37
C ILE A 482 21.90 -11.49 1.20
N TYR A 483 20.61 -11.13 1.29
CA TYR A 483 19.64 -11.39 0.23
C TYR A 483 19.92 -10.57 -1.04
N ALA A 484 20.58 -9.41 -0.96
CA ALA A 484 20.99 -8.66 -2.13
C ALA A 484 21.93 -9.44 -3.08
N ARG A 485 22.60 -10.49 -2.56
CA ARG A 485 23.44 -11.39 -3.38
C ARG A 485 22.67 -12.49 -4.11
N LEU A 486 21.43 -12.77 -3.69
CA LEU A 486 20.62 -13.84 -4.27
C LEU A 486 20.33 -13.53 -5.75
N GLY A 487 20.55 -14.51 -6.63
CA GLY A 487 20.34 -14.38 -8.08
C GLY A 487 21.41 -13.56 -8.82
N ARG A 488 22.53 -13.17 -8.18
CA ARG A 488 23.61 -12.45 -8.87
C ARG A 488 24.30 -13.35 -9.91
N ASN A 489 24.32 -12.89 -11.16
CA ASN A 489 24.98 -13.57 -12.28
C ASN A 489 25.68 -12.56 -13.21
N PRO A 490 26.99 -12.31 -13.00
CA PRO A 490 27.76 -11.35 -13.81
C PRO A 490 27.83 -11.71 -15.29
N ARG A 491 27.79 -13.01 -15.65
CA ARG A 491 27.85 -13.46 -17.05
C ARG A 491 26.62 -13.04 -17.85
N LEU A 492 25.48 -12.92 -17.18
CA LEU A 492 24.21 -12.51 -17.76
C LEU A 492 23.87 -11.04 -17.48
N GLY A 493 24.75 -10.28 -16.81
CA GLY A 493 24.49 -8.89 -16.42
C GLY A 493 23.45 -8.73 -15.30
N LEU A 494 23.15 -9.79 -14.55
CA LEU A 494 22.15 -9.78 -13.48
C LEU A 494 22.79 -9.45 -12.13
N THR A 495 22.33 -8.36 -11.50
CA THR A 495 22.91 -7.87 -10.24
C THR A 495 22.43 -8.63 -9.00
N GLY A 496 21.34 -9.39 -9.11
CA GLY A 496 20.66 -10.06 -7.99
C GLY A 496 19.49 -9.26 -7.43
N ARG A 497 19.07 -9.56 -6.21
CA ARG A 497 17.95 -8.85 -5.56
C ARG A 497 18.35 -7.40 -5.29
N PRO A 498 17.51 -6.40 -5.64
CA PRO A 498 17.74 -5.03 -5.22
C PRO A 498 17.81 -4.94 -3.70
N TYR A 499 18.66 -4.07 -3.16
CA TYR A 499 18.72 -3.84 -1.72
C TYR A 499 17.35 -3.34 -1.23
N ARG A 500 16.65 -4.19 -0.51
CA ARG A 500 15.32 -3.96 0.06
C ARG A 500 15.31 -4.55 1.45
N ARG A 501 14.71 -3.81 2.38
CA ARG A 501 14.59 -4.20 3.79
C ARG A 501 13.79 -5.49 3.93
N ILE A 502 14.02 -6.17 5.05
CA ILE A 502 13.36 -7.44 5.37
C ILE A 502 12.50 -7.21 6.61
N GLY A 503 11.21 -7.50 6.48
CA GLY A 503 10.22 -7.27 7.50
C GLY A 503 10.22 -8.36 8.57
N VAL A 504 9.23 -8.28 9.47
CA VAL A 504 9.18 -9.15 10.65
C VAL A 504 8.97 -10.62 10.29
N LEU A 505 8.34 -10.95 9.15
CA LEU A 505 8.18 -12.34 8.73
C LEU A 505 9.53 -12.95 8.38
N GLY A 506 10.38 -12.18 7.69
CA GLY A 506 11.75 -12.56 7.41
C GLY A 506 12.65 -12.59 8.64
N THR A 507 12.55 -11.66 9.58
CA THR A 507 13.46 -11.63 10.74
C THR A 507 13.10 -12.64 11.83
N SER A 508 11.85 -13.11 11.90
CA SER A 508 11.35 -13.97 12.99
C SER A 508 11.57 -15.47 12.78
N LYS A 509 12.70 -15.86 12.19
CA LYS A 509 13.10 -17.25 11.95
C LYS A 509 14.62 -17.41 12.07
N PHE A 510 15.06 -18.65 12.25
CA PHE A 510 16.49 -18.97 12.21
C PHE A 510 16.97 -19.15 10.78
N TYR A 511 18.24 -18.80 10.55
CA TYR A 511 18.91 -18.95 9.27
C TYR A 511 20.16 -19.80 9.40
N THR A 512 20.28 -20.82 8.57
CA THR A 512 21.52 -21.59 8.44
C THR A 512 22.33 -21.06 7.26
N ILE A 513 23.47 -20.45 7.55
CA ILE A 513 24.43 -19.91 6.58
C ILE A 513 25.78 -20.59 6.84
N ARG A 514 26.32 -21.33 5.86
CA ARG A 514 27.61 -22.05 5.99
C ARG A 514 27.71 -22.91 7.27
N ASN A 515 26.64 -23.64 7.59
CA ASN A 515 26.47 -24.46 8.81
C ASN A 515 26.46 -23.70 10.15
N THR A 516 26.37 -22.37 10.12
CA THR A 516 26.20 -21.54 11.33
C THR A 516 24.78 -21.01 11.42
N ILE A 517 24.23 -20.97 12.63
CA ILE A 517 22.86 -20.53 12.90
C ILE A 517 22.85 -19.04 13.23
N PHE A 518 22.02 -18.30 12.52
CA PHE A 518 21.79 -16.88 12.73
C PHE A 518 20.34 -16.63 13.14
N SER A 519 20.14 -15.62 14.00
CA SER A 519 18.85 -15.01 14.28
C SER A 519 18.96 -13.51 14.04
N PHE A 520 17.87 -12.86 13.63
CA PHE A 520 17.88 -11.44 13.29
C PHE A 520 16.92 -10.65 14.17
N THR A 521 17.37 -9.48 14.64
CA THR A 521 16.51 -8.59 15.43
C THR A 521 15.48 -7.90 14.51
N PRO A 522 14.25 -7.65 14.99
CA PRO A 522 13.28 -6.85 14.28
C PRO A 522 13.83 -5.47 13.91
N GLN A 523 13.42 -4.97 12.75
CA GLN A 523 13.94 -3.73 12.19
C GLN A 523 13.63 -2.50 13.07
N PHE A 524 12.47 -2.45 13.72
CA PHE A 524 12.03 -1.29 14.51
C PHE A 524 12.90 -0.96 15.74
N ILE A 525 13.83 -1.84 16.11
CA ILE A 525 14.74 -1.66 17.26
C ILE A 525 16.06 -0.97 16.81
N ASP A 526 16.33 -0.87 15.51
CA ASP A 526 17.56 -0.28 14.98
C ASP A 526 17.53 1.26 15.06
N HIS A 527 18.02 1.79 16.19
CA HIS A 527 18.08 3.24 16.47
C HIS A 527 19.15 3.99 15.65
N GLN A 528 20.07 3.29 14.97
CA GLN A 528 21.15 3.92 14.20
C GLN A 528 20.61 4.69 12.98
N GLN A 529 19.44 4.30 12.47
CA GLN A 529 18.85 4.87 11.27
C GLN A 529 17.89 6.03 11.58
N PHE A 530 16.92 5.82 12.49
CA PHE A 530 15.85 6.79 12.77
C PHE A 530 15.39 6.79 14.24
N TYR A 531 14.92 7.93 14.75
CA TYR A 531 14.71 8.16 16.20
C TYR A 531 13.40 7.59 16.77
N LEU A 532 12.55 6.93 15.98
CA LEU A 532 11.28 6.37 16.50
C LEU A 532 11.52 5.38 17.64
N ALA A 533 12.64 4.65 17.59
CA ALA A 533 13.05 3.70 18.62
C ALA A 533 13.62 4.35 19.89
N LEU A 534 13.72 5.68 19.97
CA LEU A 534 14.11 6.37 21.22
C LEU A 534 12.93 6.54 22.18
N ASP A 535 11.68 6.40 21.69
CA ASP A 535 10.48 6.41 22.52
C ASP A 535 10.12 4.98 22.94
N ASN A 536 10.39 4.64 24.21
CA ASN A 536 10.11 3.32 24.78
C ASN A 536 8.63 2.89 24.64
N LYS A 537 7.68 3.83 24.71
CA LYS A 537 6.26 3.52 24.50
C LYS A 537 5.98 3.19 23.04
N MET A 538 6.69 3.84 22.11
CA MET A 538 6.61 3.53 20.68
C MET A 538 7.21 2.15 20.38
N ILE A 539 8.38 1.80 20.93
CA ILE A 539 8.99 0.46 20.78
C ILE A 539 8.01 -0.64 21.22
N VAL A 540 7.45 -0.49 22.42
CA VAL A 540 6.47 -1.43 22.99
C VAL A 540 5.26 -1.59 22.08
N GLU A 541 4.74 -0.48 21.56
CA GLU A 541 3.61 -0.47 20.66
C GLU A 541 3.92 -1.10 19.29
N MET A 542 5.12 -0.87 18.75
CA MET A 542 5.60 -1.52 17.53
C MET A 542 5.74 -3.02 17.75
N LEU A 543 6.38 -3.46 18.85
CA LEU A 543 6.46 -4.87 19.23
C LEU A 543 5.06 -5.52 19.32
N ARG A 544 4.09 -4.82 19.92
CA ARG A 544 2.70 -5.28 20.00
C ARG A 544 2.07 -5.47 18.62
N THR A 545 2.23 -4.49 17.73
CA THR A 545 1.71 -4.55 16.36
C THR A 545 2.37 -5.68 15.57
N GLU A 546 3.68 -5.84 15.66
CA GLU A 546 4.44 -6.86 14.93
C GLU A 546 4.15 -8.27 15.44
N ILE A 547 3.99 -8.48 16.75
CA ILE A 547 3.54 -9.75 17.33
C ILE A 547 2.13 -10.12 16.82
N ALA A 548 1.20 -9.17 16.84
CA ALA A 548 -0.16 -9.39 16.33
C ALA A 548 -0.14 -9.72 14.83
N TYR A 549 0.74 -9.05 14.08
CA TYR A 549 0.94 -9.30 12.67
C TYR A 549 1.50 -10.71 12.42
N LEU A 550 2.55 -11.13 13.13
CA LEU A 550 3.07 -12.50 13.08
C LEU A 550 1.98 -13.53 13.39
N ALA A 551 1.25 -13.36 14.49
CA ALA A 551 0.23 -14.33 14.87
C ALA A 551 -0.88 -14.48 13.82
N SER A 552 -1.28 -13.38 13.16
CA SER A 552 -2.34 -13.40 12.16
C SER A 552 -1.86 -13.81 10.77
N ARG A 553 -0.60 -13.51 10.41
CA ARG A 553 -0.06 -13.65 9.04
C ARG A 553 1.00 -14.73 8.87
N TRP A 554 1.47 -15.37 9.94
CA TRP A 554 2.43 -16.47 9.82
C TRP A 554 1.80 -17.66 9.11
N ARG A 555 2.44 -18.10 8.02
CA ARG A 555 1.97 -19.21 7.18
C ARG A 555 3.02 -20.29 6.95
N MET A 556 4.25 -20.06 7.41
CA MET A 556 5.40 -20.94 7.24
C MET A 556 5.39 -22.08 8.25
N THR A 557 6.12 -23.15 7.93
CA THR A 557 6.35 -24.28 8.84
C THR A 557 7.26 -23.88 10.00
N GLY A 558 6.92 -24.30 11.21
CA GLY A 558 7.60 -23.87 12.44
C GLY A 558 7.01 -22.57 13.00
N ARG A 559 7.31 -22.27 14.26
CA ARG A 559 6.78 -21.09 14.97
C ARG A 559 7.61 -19.83 14.67
N PRO A 560 6.99 -18.65 14.59
CA PRO A 560 7.73 -17.39 14.51
C PRO A 560 8.50 -17.18 15.81
N THR A 561 9.78 -16.84 15.69
CA THR A 561 10.70 -16.62 16.81
C THR A 561 11.30 -15.22 16.73
N VAL A 562 10.83 -14.33 17.59
CA VAL A 562 11.28 -12.94 17.69
C VAL A 562 12.45 -12.85 18.65
N THR A 563 13.56 -12.24 18.21
CA THR A 563 14.71 -11.93 19.07
C THR A 563 14.65 -10.46 19.48
N PHE A 564 14.39 -10.19 20.76
CA PHE A 564 14.17 -8.84 21.29
C PHE A 564 15.28 -8.44 22.26
N PRO A 565 16.30 -7.67 21.83
CA PRO A 565 17.33 -7.17 22.72
C PRO A 565 16.82 -5.98 23.54
N VAL A 566 17.14 -5.97 24.83
CA VAL A 566 16.96 -4.84 25.74
C VAL A 566 18.28 -4.09 25.83
N SER A 567 18.26 -2.83 25.40
CA SER A 567 19.41 -1.93 25.34
C SER A 567 19.39 -0.88 26.44
N GLN A 568 20.49 -0.14 26.58
CA GLN A 568 20.63 0.96 27.56
C GLN A 568 19.54 2.04 27.43
N THR A 569 19.05 2.29 26.21
CA THR A 569 17.98 3.27 25.91
C THR A 569 16.61 2.88 26.47
N MET A 570 16.43 1.61 26.85
CA MET A 570 15.18 1.07 27.41
C MET A 570 15.14 1.13 28.94
N LEU A 571 16.13 1.78 29.57
CA LEU A 571 16.20 2.00 31.00
C LEU A 571 15.56 3.34 31.41
N THR A 572 15.40 3.55 32.71
CA THR A 572 15.06 4.85 33.29
C THR A 572 16.14 5.89 33.02
N GLU A 573 15.83 7.19 33.14
CA GLU A 573 16.76 8.29 32.85
C GLU A 573 18.02 8.27 33.74
N ASP A 574 17.91 7.73 34.95
CA ASP A 574 19.02 7.52 35.89
C ASP A 574 19.73 6.16 35.70
N HIS A 575 19.27 5.35 34.73
CA HIS A 575 19.74 3.99 34.43
C HIS A 575 19.72 3.02 35.63
N THR A 576 18.91 3.30 36.66
CA THR A 576 18.82 2.45 37.86
C THR A 576 17.80 1.33 37.73
N ASP A 577 16.82 1.47 36.82
CA ASP A 577 15.79 0.48 36.55
C ASP A 577 15.35 0.45 35.07
N LEU A 578 14.51 -0.51 34.71
CA LEU A 578 13.89 -0.60 33.39
C LEU A 578 12.79 0.47 33.24
N ASP A 579 12.63 1.02 32.03
CA ASP A 579 11.51 1.90 31.74
C ASP A 579 10.17 1.21 32.11
N PRO A 580 9.25 1.87 32.83
CA PRO A 580 8.01 1.24 33.28
C PRO A 580 7.16 0.64 32.16
N ALA A 581 7.16 1.22 30.95
CA ALA A 581 6.42 0.69 29.82
C ALA A 581 7.06 -0.59 29.26
N VAL A 582 8.40 -0.64 29.24
CA VAL A 582 9.17 -1.82 28.85
C VAL A 582 8.95 -2.93 29.87
N LEU A 583 9.15 -2.66 31.16
CA LEU A 583 8.95 -3.64 32.24
C LEU A 583 7.53 -4.22 32.25
N ALA A 584 6.51 -3.38 32.12
CA ALA A 584 5.12 -3.84 32.03
C ALA A 584 4.87 -4.74 30.81
N THR A 585 5.58 -4.50 29.72
CA THR A 585 5.49 -5.31 28.50
C THR A 585 6.18 -6.65 28.66
N LEU A 586 7.39 -6.68 29.23
CA LEU A 586 8.11 -7.92 29.51
C LEU A 586 7.30 -8.86 30.42
N ARG A 587 6.66 -8.31 31.46
CA ARG A 587 5.74 -9.09 32.33
C ARG A 587 4.56 -9.67 31.56
N LYS A 588 3.91 -8.87 30.70
CA LYS A 588 2.80 -9.36 29.85
C LYS A 588 3.25 -10.44 28.85
N LEU A 589 4.49 -10.37 28.35
CA LEU A 589 5.05 -11.43 27.51
C LEU A 589 5.24 -12.72 28.31
N GLN A 590 5.64 -12.65 29.58
CA GLN A 590 5.74 -13.80 30.49
C GLN A 590 4.36 -14.39 30.84
N ASP A 591 3.29 -13.58 30.89
CA ASP A 591 1.91 -14.03 31.13
C ASP A 591 1.34 -14.90 29.97
N GLY A 592 2.03 -14.97 28.83
CA GLY A 592 1.69 -15.85 27.71
C GLY A 592 0.65 -15.29 26.72
N TYR A 593 0.25 -14.03 26.86
CA TYR A 593 -0.65 -13.37 25.90
C TYR A 593 -0.33 -11.88 25.74
N TYR A 594 -0.08 -11.44 24.51
CA TYR A 594 0.27 -10.06 24.22
C TYR A 594 -0.20 -9.64 22.83
N GLY A 595 -0.74 -8.42 22.71
CA GLY A 595 -1.15 -7.87 21.41
C GLY A 595 -2.26 -8.64 20.68
N GLY A 596 -3.02 -9.49 21.37
CA GLY A 596 -4.01 -10.37 20.72
C GLY A 596 -3.47 -11.75 20.34
N ALA A 597 -2.20 -12.04 20.64
CA ALA A 597 -1.51 -13.27 20.27
C ALA A 597 -1.09 -14.08 21.50
N ARG A 598 -1.06 -15.42 21.34
CA ARG A 598 -0.43 -16.32 22.32
C ARG A 598 1.08 -16.23 22.21
N ILE A 599 1.74 -16.08 23.35
CA ILE A 599 3.18 -15.88 23.45
C ILE A 599 3.81 -17.04 24.23
N GLN A 600 5.01 -17.42 23.81
CA GLN A 600 5.91 -18.24 24.60
C GLN A 600 7.25 -17.52 24.73
N THR A 601 7.64 -17.16 25.96
CA THR A 601 8.97 -16.63 26.25
C THR A 601 9.94 -17.76 26.60
N GLY A 602 11.22 -17.59 26.28
CA GLY A 602 12.24 -18.63 26.49
C GLY A 602 13.58 -18.31 25.84
N LYS A 603 14.55 -19.19 26.02
CA LYS A 603 15.90 -19.05 25.44
C LYS A 603 15.89 -19.38 23.96
N LEU A 604 16.77 -18.74 23.17
CA LEU A 604 16.89 -19.06 21.74
C LEU A 604 17.23 -20.54 21.51
N SER A 605 18.08 -21.13 22.33
CA SER A 605 18.46 -22.54 22.24
C SER A 605 17.28 -23.50 22.48
N GLU A 606 16.31 -23.12 23.31
CA GLU A 606 15.12 -23.92 23.61
C GLU A 606 14.14 -23.95 22.43
N PHE A 607 14.15 -22.92 21.58
CA PHE A 607 13.24 -22.80 20.46
C PHE A 607 13.72 -23.50 19.19
N LEU A 608 15.00 -23.86 19.08
CA LEU A 608 15.63 -24.47 17.89
C LEU A 608 14.86 -25.66 17.27
N THR A 609 14.11 -26.45 18.05
CA THR A 609 13.36 -27.61 17.52
C THR A 609 11.95 -27.28 17.05
N THR A 610 11.46 -26.08 17.37
CA THR A 610 10.06 -25.65 17.15
C THR A 610 9.94 -24.43 16.23
N SER A 611 11.02 -23.65 16.09
CA SER A 611 11.10 -22.47 15.25
C SER A 611 11.11 -22.82 13.76
N CYS A 612 10.78 -21.84 12.93
CA CYS A 612 11.03 -21.90 11.51
C CYS A 612 12.53 -21.74 11.19
N PHE A 613 13.01 -22.46 10.18
CA PHE A 613 14.37 -22.39 9.66
C PHE A 613 14.37 -22.10 8.17
N ALA A 614 15.27 -21.23 7.73
CA ALA A 614 15.62 -21.03 6.33
C ALA A 614 17.09 -21.40 6.11
N HIS A 615 17.40 -22.04 4.98
CA HIS A 615 18.78 -22.39 4.65
C HIS A 615 19.26 -21.61 3.43
N LEU A 616 20.24 -20.72 3.61
CA LEU A 616 20.74 -19.83 2.56
C LEU A 616 21.98 -20.43 1.88
N SER A 617 21.76 -21.56 1.20
CA SER A 617 22.84 -22.33 0.56
C SER A 617 23.53 -21.64 -0.63
N PHE A 618 22.92 -20.59 -1.18
CA PHE A 618 23.52 -19.79 -2.26
C PHE A 618 24.82 -19.05 -1.86
N LEU A 619 25.15 -19.03 -0.56
CA LEU A 619 26.42 -18.50 -0.03
C LEU A 619 27.51 -19.55 0.17
N ASP A 620 27.20 -20.85 -0.02
CA ASP A 620 28.10 -21.97 0.30
C ASP A 620 29.13 -22.27 -0.82
N GLY A 621 29.06 -21.57 -1.96
CA GLY A 621 30.17 -21.51 -2.92
C GLY A 621 29.78 -21.32 -4.39
N LYS A 622 30.10 -20.15 -4.96
CA LYS A 622 30.63 -20.05 -6.33
C LYS A 622 32.15 -19.96 -6.15
N GLY A 623 32.84 -21.10 -6.14
CA GLY A 623 34.31 -21.08 -6.13
C GLY A 623 34.80 -20.20 -7.27
N SER A 624 35.75 -19.30 -6.96
CA SER A 624 36.57 -18.65 -7.98
C SER A 624 37.14 -19.76 -8.86
N GLY A 625 36.57 -19.95 -10.04
CA GLY A 625 37.08 -20.87 -11.03
C GLY A 625 38.44 -20.34 -11.43
N SER A 626 39.51 -20.97 -10.93
CA SER A 626 40.87 -20.99 -11.43
C SER A 626 41.07 -20.20 -12.73
N MET A 627 41.20 -18.87 -12.63
CA MET A 627 41.79 -18.08 -13.69
C MET A 627 43.29 -18.19 -13.47
N SER A 628 43.92 -19.06 -14.25
CA SER A 628 45.37 -19.16 -14.37
C SER A 628 45.91 -17.74 -14.57
N ARG A 629 46.58 -17.19 -13.54
CA ARG A 629 47.36 -15.96 -13.66
C ARG A 629 48.51 -16.27 -14.63
N HIS A 630 48.39 -15.78 -15.85
CA HIS A 630 49.58 -15.47 -16.62
C HIS A 630 50.22 -14.25 -15.94
N VAL A 631 51.38 -14.51 -15.36
CA VAL A 631 52.31 -13.52 -14.83
C VAL A 631 52.87 -12.77 -16.03
N ASP A 632 52.60 -11.47 -16.10
CA ASP A 632 53.55 -10.52 -16.64
C ASP A 632 53.87 -9.58 -15.48
N ASP A 633 55.16 -9.58 -15.12
CA ASP A 633 55.82 -8.68 -14.18
C ASP A 633 55.59 -7.22 -14.59
N ASP A 634 55.30 -6.34 -13.63
CA ASP A 634 56.17 -5.20 -13.33
C ASP A 634 55.60 -4.34 -12.19
N ASP A 635 56.54 -3.99 -11.30
CA ASP A 635 56.61 -2.91 -10.33
C ASP A 635 55.85 -2.97 -8.98
N ASP A 636 56.70 -3.17 -7.97
CA ASP A 636 56.55 -2.94 -6.54
C ASP A 636 56.06 -1.51 -6.20
N ASP A 637 55.19 -1.41 -5.19
CA ASP A 637 55.36 -0.42 -4.12
C ASP A 637 54.53 -0.88 -2.91
N ASP A 638 55.23 -1.20 -1.82
CA ASP A 638 54.72 -1.55 -0.50
C ASP A 638 54.05 -0.32 0.16
N ASP A 639 52.84 -0.47 0.70
CA ASP A 639 52.44 0.29 1.89
C ASP A 639 51.41 -0.51 2.71
N GLU A 640 51.86 -1.08 3.83
CA GLU A 640 51.04 -1.68 4.89
C GLU A 640 50.31 -0.56 5.66
N GLY A 641 48.98 -0.58 5.70
CA GLY A 641 48.16 0.37 6.45
C GLY A 641 46.99 -0.30 7.16
N ASP A 642 47.07 -0.31 8.48
CA ASP A 642 46.17 -0.91 9.46
C ASP A 642 44.69 -0.47 9.36
N ALA A 643 43.82 -1.41 9.69
CA ALA A 643 42.36 -1.28 9.70
C ALA A 643 41.86 -0.39 10.84
N ASP A 644 40.94 0.54 10.54
CA ASP A 644 40.04 1.11 11.54
C ASP A 644 38.64 1.31 10.94
N GLY A 645 37.63 0.79 11.65
CA GLY A 645 36.31 0.50 11.11
C GLY A 645 35.31 1.65 11.23
N TYR A 646 34.67 1.99 10.10
CA TYR A 646 33.35 2.62 10.08
C TYR A 646 32.54 2.04 8.91
N VAL A 647 31.40 1.42 9.23
CA VAL A 647 30.50 0.77 8.27
C VAL A 647 29.70 1.84 7.53
N HIS A 648 30.20 2.28 6.37
CA HIS A 648 29.38 2.91 5.34
C HIS A 648 29.56 2.16 4.02
N GLU A 649 28.45 1.64 3.47
CA GLU A 649 28.34 0.88 2.21
C GLU A 649 29.38 -0.24 2.05
N LEU A 650 29.08 -1.42 2.62
CA LEU A 650 29.81 -2.65 2.32
C LEU A 650 29.83 -2.88 0.81
N GLN A 651 31.02 -2.84 0.20
CA GLN A 651 31.19 -3.30 -1.17
C GLN A 651 30.96 -4.82 -1.24
N ALA A 652 30.77 -5.33 -2.45
CA ALA A 652 30.38 -6.72 -2.63
C ALA A 652 31.40 -7.74 -2.08
N ASP A 653 32.67 -7.38 -1.95
CA ASP A 653 33.71 -8.25 -1.36
C ASP A 653 33.77 -8.13 0.18
N ASP A 654 33.45 -6.95 0.74
CA ASP A 654 33.50 -6.68 2.18
C ASP A 654 32.51 -7.51 3.00
N LEU A 655 31.30 -7.80 2.48
CA LEU A 655 30.33 -8.62 3.20
C LEU A 655 30.77 -10.11 3.27
N ALA A 656 31.52 -10.60 2.28
CA ALA A 656 32.02 -11.97 2.30
C ALA A 656 33.13 -12.07 3.33
N GLN A 657 34.06 -11.11 3.29
CA GLN A 657 35.11 -10.95 4.29
C GLN A 657 34.53 -10.74 5.70
N TYR A 658 33.47 -9.94 5.85
CA TYR A 658 32.78 -9.73 7.12
C TYR A 658 32.14 -11.01 7.67
N LEU A 659 31.47 -11.79 6.81
CA LEU A 659 30.95 -13.10 7.19
C LEU A 659 32.10 -14.07 7.52
N ASP A 660 33.19 -14.05 6.75
CA ASP A 660 34.39 -14.85 7.03
C ASP A 660 35.06 -14.44 8.36
N HIS A 661 35.13 -13.15 8.68
CA HIS A 661 35.61 -12.61 9.96
C HIS A 661 34.70 -13.01 11.13
N LEU A 662 33.38 -12.89 10.97
CA LEU A 662 32.40 -13.35 11.96
C LEU A 662 32.54 -14.85 12.25
N LEU A 663 32.79 -15.66 11.22
CA LEU A 663 32.97 -17.11 11.33
C LEU A 663 34.36 -17.50 11.87
N ALA A 664 35.42 -16.74 11.54
CA ALA A 664 36.80 -17.01 11.97
C ALA A 664 37.06 -16.67 13.45
N HIS A 665 36.29 -15.75 14.05
CA HIS A 665 36.40 -15.38 15.46
C HIS A 665 35.63 -16.30 16.43
N ALA A 666 35.08 -17.43 15.96
CA ALA A 666 34.31 -18.39 16.75
C ALA A 666 35.15 -19.32 17.67
N ALA A 667 36.44 -19.05 17.89
CA ALA A 667 37.25 -19.77 18.89
C ALA A 667 37.62 -18.84 20.06
N PRO A 668 37.23 -19.15 21.31
CA PRO A 668 37.47 -18.26 22.44
C PRO A 668 38.97 -18.19 22.75
N LYS A 669 39.58 -17.02 22.51
CA LYS A 669 40.92 -16.71 23.04
C LYS A 669 40.77 -16.05 24.42
N LYS A 670 41.52 -16.59 25.39
CA LYS A 670 41.61 -16.09 26.77
C LYS A 670 41.97 -14.60 26.82
N PRO A 671 41.49 -13.85 27.83
CA PRO A 671 41.69 -12.42 27.91
C PRO A 671 43.14 -12.09 28.24
N LYS A 672 43.70 -11.06 27.60
CA LYS A 672 44.87 -10.34 28.06
C LYS A 672 44.49 -8.87 28.32
N GLN A 673 44.94 -8.38 29.47
CA GLN A 673 44.79 -7.00 29.93
C GLN A 673 45.65 -6.01 29.12
N PRO A 674 45.35 -4.70 29.23
CA PRO A 674 45.62 -3.71 28.18
C PRO A 674 46.95 -2.96 28.37
N ALA A 675 47.47 -2.39 27.29
CA ALA A 675 48.44 -1.30 27.34
C ALA A 675 48.21 -0.30 26.19
N GLY A 676 47.88 0.94 26.55
CA GLY A 676 48.47 2.16 25.99
C GLY A 676 48.06 2.65 24.59
N GLY A 677 47.21 3.68 24.55
CA GLY A 677 47.62 5.03 24.10
C GLY A 677 47.67 5.38 22.61
N LEU A 678 46.63 6.12 22.18
CA LEU A 678 46.62 7.42 21.46
C LEU A 678 47.46 7.65 20.16
N GLY A 679 46.76 8.03 19.06
CA GLY A 679 47.26 8.95 18.03
C GLY A 679 46.82 8.64 16.59
N ARG A 680 45.78 9.32 16.05
CA ARG A 680 45.83 10.46 15.08
C ARG A 680 46.16 10.04 13.63
N PHE A 681 45.35 10.22 12.57
CA PHE A 681 44.49 11.31 12.02
C PHE A 681 44.96 11.67 10.59
N LYS A 682 44.01 12.04 9.70
CA LYS A 682 44.10 12.79 8.40
C LYS A 682 44.44 11.99 7.13
N ALA A 683 43.93 12.30 5.93
CA ALA A 683 42.90 13.24 5.43
C ALA A 683 42.70 13.09 3.89
N ALA A 684 41.47 13.34 3.41
CA ALA A 684 41.09 14.23 2.28
C ALA A 684 41.71 14.04 0.86
N ALA A 685 41.14 14.41 -0.29
CA ALA A 685 39.88 15.01 -0.78
C ALA A 685 39.99 15.09 -2.33
N THR A 686 38.89 15.33 -3.06
CA THR A 686 38.67 16.38 -4.11
C THR A 686 37.46 16.03 -5.02
N LYS A 687 36.40 16.85 -5.28
CA LYS A 687 36.17 18.24 -5.79
C LYS A 687 35.92 18.27 -7.34
N THR A 688 35.05 19.06 -8.00
CA THR A 688 34.10 20.17 -7.69
C THR A 688 33.26 20.57 -8.94
N LYS A 689 32.15 21.35 -8.72
CA LYS A 689 31.63 22.57 -9.46
C LYS A 689 31.07 22.45 -10.90
N ASP A 690 30.01 23.17 -11.29
CA ASP A 690 29.85 24.65 -11.22
C ASP A 690 28.40 25.18 -11.09
N MET A 691 28.31 26.48 -10.78
CA MET A 691 27.17 27.21 -10.22
C MET A 691 26.83 28.49 -11.03
N VAL A 692 25.53 28.70 -11.30
CA VAL A 692 24.78 29.97 -11.43
C VAL A 692 25.04 30.93 -12.61
N SER A 693 23.94 31.23 -13.32
CA SER A 693 23.56 32.61 -13.68
C SER A 693 22.11 32.66 -14.18
N LEU A 694 21.18 33.25 -13.41
CA LEU A 694 19.94 33.88 -13.92
C LEU A 694 19.10 34.58 -12.82
N LYS A 695 19.73 35.07 -11.74
CA LYS A 695 19.05 35.86 -10.70
C LYS A 695 18.93 37.36 -11.05
N ASN A 696 19.27 37.76 -12.28
CA ASN A 696 19.21 39.16 -12.72
C ASN A 696 18.05 39.48 -13.67
N LYS A 697 17.01 38.64 -13.74
CA LYS A 697 15.87 38.87 -14.65
C LYS A 697 14.47 38.81 -14.04
N ALA A 698 14.34 38.70 -12.72
CA ALA A 698 13.03 38.62 -12.06
C ALA A 698 12.69 39.83 -11.17
N GLN A 699 13.38 40.96 -11.39
CA GLN A 699 12.98 42.26 -10.84
C GLN A 699 12.08 43.07 -11.81
N ASP A 700 11.73 42.51 -12.97
CA ASP A 700 11.00 43.21 -14.04
C ASP A 700 9.48 42.95 -14.09
N LEU A 701 8.88 42.19 -13.16
CA LEU A 701 7.46 41.80 -13.26
C LEU A 701 6.62 42.23 -12.05
N GLY A 702 6.71 43.50 -11.66
CA GLY A 702 5.92 44.08 -10.57
C GLY A 702 4.43 43.70 -10.59
N VAL A 703 3.99 42.98 -9.55
CA VAL A 703 2.57 42.69 -9.25
C VAL A 703 2.31 43.01 -7.79
N HIS A 704 1.32 43.88 -7.56
CA HIS A 704 0.82 44.27 -6.24
C HIS A 704 -0.38 43.39 -5.81
N ASN A 705 -0.52 43.26 -4.48
CA ASN A 705 -1.64 42.71 -3.68
C ASN A 705 -1.54 41.23 -3.26
N PHE A 706 -1.10 41.04 -2.00
CA PHE A 706 -0.93 39.73 -1.34
C PHE A 706 -1.74 39.55 -0.04
N ASN A 707 -2.71 40.42 0.24
CA ASN A 707 -3.47 40.37 1.49
C ASN A 707 -4.94 40.03 1.24
N MET A 708 -5.27 38.73 1.18
CA MET A 708 -6.60 38.20 1.56
C MET A 708 -6.62 36.66 1.61
N TYR A 709 -5.71 36.06 2.39
CA TYR A 709 -5.80 34.66 2.83
C TYR A 709 -5.72 34.64 4.36
N LEU A 710 -6.68 33.96 5.02
CA LEU A 710 -6.53 33.63 6.44
C LEU A 710 -5.20 32.87 6.64
N PRO A 711 -4.48 33.11 7.75
CA PRO A 711 -3.03 33.25 7.67
C PRO A 711 -2.27 31.91 7.64
N ASN A 712 -1.29 31.80 6.75
CA ASN A 712 -0.09 30.94 6.83
C ASN A 712 0.75 31.17 8.12
N LYS A 713 0.19 31.75 9.20
CA LYS A 713 0.93 32.09 10.42
C LYS A 713 1.21 30.88 11.32
N LEU A 714 0.45 29.78 11.20
CA LEU A 714 0.67 28.58 12.02
C LEU A 714 2.02 27.91 11.75
N PHE A 715 2.48 27.92 10.49
CA PHE A 715 3.74 27.32 10.06
C PHE A 715 4.60 28.37 9.34
N ARG A 716 4.92 29.48 10.00
CA ARG A 716 6.10 30.25 9.58
C ARG A 716 7.31 29.34 9.76
N SER A 717 8.29 29.41 8.86
CA SER A 717 9.66 29.08 9.25
C SER A 717 9.95 29.90 10.51
N PRO A 718 10.14 29.29 11.69
CA PRO A 718 10.78 30.05 12.73
C PRO A 718 12.12 30.43 12.10
N GLN A 719 12.36 31.72 11.87
CA GLN A 719 13.73 32.11 12.17
C GLN A 719 13.86 31.77 13.64
N PRO A 720 14.85 30.95 14.03
CA PRO A 720 15.05 30.68 15.45
C PRO A 720 15.01 32.02 16.17
N SER A 721 14.13 32.16 17.16
CA SER A 721 14.26 33.26 18.11
C SER A 721 15.64 33.04 18.72
N LEU A 722 16.61 33.84 18.28
CA LEU A 722 17.99 33.74 18.70
C LEU A 722 18.07 34.13 20.18
N ASP A 723 17.73 33.21 21.08
CA ASP A 723 17.95 33.35 22.52
C ASP A 723 19.40 32.97 22.81
N LEU A 724 20.31 33.79 22.29
CA LEU A 724 21.72 33.80 22.68
C LEU A 724 21.85 34.55 24.01
N ASN A 725 21.44 33.92 25.11
CA ASN A 725 21.72 34.45 26.45
C ASN A 725 23.22 34.37 26.73
N LEU A 726 23.92 35.50 26.59
CA LEU A 726 25.28 35.67 27.10
C LEU A 726 25.22 35.88 28.62
N PRO A 727 26.09 35.23 29.43
CA PRO A 727 26.17 35.53 30.86
C PRO A 727 26.75 36.93 31.06
N ASP A 728 25.92 37.87 31.50
CA ASP A 728 26.32 39.25 31.77
C ASP A 728 27.10 39.36 33.09
N SER A 729 28.29 39.99 33.00
CA SER A 729 29.09 40.40 34.14
C SER A 729 28.49 41.67 34.74
N SER A 730 28.28 41.66 36.06
CA SER A 730 27.81 42.74 36.93
C SER A 730 27.96 44.20 36.42
N ALA A 731 26.84 44.81 35.97
CA ALA A 731 26.64 46.27 35.90
C ALA A 731 25.11 46.62 35.84
N PRO A 732 24.67 47.83 36.22
CA PRO A 732 23.24 48.16 36.46
C PRO A 732 22.43 48.44 35.18
N PRO A 733 21.08 48.54 35.25
CA PRO A 733 20.19 48.20 34.14
C PRO A 733 19.93 49.38 33.18
N GLU A 734 20.08 49.13 31.89
CA GLU A 734 19.56 49.95 30.78
C GLU A 734 18.84 49.05 29.74
N PRO A 735 17.95 49.59 28.87
CA PRO A 735 16.81 48.85 28.34
C PRO A 735 17.19 47.79 27.29
N ARG A 736 16.52 46.64 27.40
CA ARG A 736 16.62 45.43 26.56
C ARG A 736 16.88 45.71 25.07
N VAL A 737 18.09 45.38 24.59
CA VAL A 737 18.40 45.24 23.16
C VAL A 737 18.43 43.74 22.83
N HIS A 738 17.55 43.30 21.94
CA HIS A 738 17.51 41.93 21.41
C HIS A 738 18.87 41.51 20.83
N GLY A 739 19.46 40.44 21.35
CA GLY A 739 20.75 39.90 20.89
C GLY A 739 20.67 39.35 19.46
N GLY A 740 21.58 39.79 18.58
CA GLY A 740 21.62 39.41 17.17
C GLY A 740 22.82 38.53 16.81
N VAL A 741 22.72 37.81 15.68
CA VAL A 741 23.81 37.01 15.08
C VAL A 741 25.10 37.84 15.00
N PRO A 742 26.27 37.31 15.44
CA PRO A 742 27.54 38.02 15.36
C PRO A 742 27.84 38.50 13.94
N ARG A 743 28.18 39.78 13.77
CA ARG A 743 28.52 40.36 12.46
C ARG A 743 30.00 40.71 12.35
N ASP A 744 30.55 40.60 11.15
CA ASP A 744 31.90 41.06 10.83
C ASP A 744 31.93 42.57 10.54
N GLY A 745 33.12 43.12 10.33
CA GLY A 745 33.32 44.55 10.05
C GLY A 745 32.66 45.05 8.75
N ALA A 746 32.13 44.16 7.90
CA ALA A 746 31.39 44.48 6.69
C ALA A 746 29.85 44.30 6.86
N GLY A 747 29.39 43.94 8.06
CA GLY A 747 27.98 43.71 8.37
C GLY A 747 27.44 42.34 7.95
N GLY A 748 28.30 41.42 7.48
CA GLY A 748 28.00 40.02 7.19
C GLY A 748 28.10 39.12 8.42
N VAL A 749 27.64 37.87 8.34
CA VAL A 749 27.69 36.93 9.49
C VAL A 749 29.14 36.52 9.81
N ASN A 750 29.57 36.70 11.05
CA ASN A 750 30.89 36.28 11.50
C ASN A 750 30.86 34.79 11.90
N TYR A 751 31.14 33.92 10.92
CA TYR A 751 31.16 32.46 11.11
C TYR A 751 32.22 31.99 12.12
N GLY A 752 33.35 32.69 12.25
CA GLY A 752 34.37 32.35 13.25
C GLY A 752 33.88 32.59 14.68
N ALA A 753 33.16 33.70 14.91
CA ALA A 753 32.52 33.99 16.19
C ALA A 753 31.38 33.00 16.50
N LEU A 754 30.62 32.55 15.48
CA LEU A 754 29.60 31.50 15.65
C LEU A 754 30.21 30.16 16.07
N VAL A 755 31.35 29.75 15.49
CA VAL A 755 32.05 28.53 15.91
C VAL A 755 32.58 28.66 17.33
N HIS A 756 33.04 29.84 17.75
CA HIS A 756 33.40 30.09 19.15
C HIS A 756 32.19 30.00 20.09
N LEU A 757 31.06 30.62 19.74
CA LEU A 757 29.82 30.51 20.52
C LEU A 757 29.32 29.07 20.61
N LEU A 758 29.46 28.29 19.53
CA LEU A 758 29.11 26.87 19.51
C LEU A 758 29.96 26.07 20.51
N LYS A 759 31.23 26.45 20.69
CA LYS A 759 32.14 25.84 21.67
C LYS A 759 31.71 26.12 23.12
N ASP A 760 31.29 27.36 23.36
CA ASP A 760 31.09 27.87 24.71
C ASP A 760 29.66 27.60 25.24
N THR A 761 28.69 27.42 24.34
CA THR A 761 27.29 27.21 24.73
C THR A 761 27.01 25.78 25.20
N GLN A 762 26.33 25.65 26.34
CA GLN A 762 25.84 24.38 26.86
C GLN A 762 24.38 24.09 26.46
N SER A 763 23.68 25.07 25.89
CA SER A 763 22.29 24.91 25.46
C SER A 763 22.21 24.19 24.12
N LEU A 764 21.58 23.01 24.09
CA LEU A 764 21.37 22.25 22.84
C LEU A 764 20.58 23.06 21.80
N GLN A 765 19.62 23.89 22.24
CA GLN A 765 18.87 24.77 21.35
C GLN A 765 19.79 25.78 20.67
N ALA A 766 20.67 26.43 21.44
CA ALA A 766 21.64 27.38 20.88
C ALA A 766 22.65 26.69 19.96
N GLN A 767 23.09 25.47 20.29
CA GLN A 767 23.94 24.67 19.38
C GLN A 767 23.22 24.37 18.06
N ALA A 768 21.94 23.98 18.13
CA ALA A 768 21.13 23.68 16.96
C ALA A 768 20.89 24.92 16.08
N ASP A 769 20.62 26.07 16.68
CA ASP A 769 20.41 27.33 15.96
C ASP A 769 21.69 27.79 15.24
N ILE A 770 22.85 27.69 15.90
CA ILE A 770 24.14 28.01 15.30
C ILE A 770 24.45 27.06 14.15
N LEU A 771 24.28 25.75 14.36
CA LEU A 771 24.50 24.75 13.32
C LEU A 771 23.52 24.90 12.16
N TYR A 772 22.27 25.31 12.40
CA TYR A 772 21.31 25.63 11.34
C TYR A 772 21.79 26.80 10.47
N ILE A 773 22.34 27.86 11.07
CA ILE A 773 22.94 28.98 10.32
C ILE A 773 24.12 28.49 9.48
N LEU A 774 25.02 27.70 10.07
CA LEU A 774 26.18 27.14 9.36
C LEU A 774 25.78 26.20 8.22
N PHE A 775 24.79 25.34 8.45
CA PHE A 775 24.20 24.47 7.44
C PHE A 775 23.63 25.26 6.27
N LYS A 776 22.84 26.30 6.55
CA LYS A 776 22.18 27.12 5.54
C LYS A 776 23.16 27.94 4.70
N ASP A 777 24.18 28.50 5.34
CA ASP A 777 25.10 29.45 4.70
C ASP A 777 26.37 28.79 4.11
N LYS A 778 26.84 27.68 4.69
CA LYS A 778 28.09 27.01 4.30
C LYS A 778 27.91 25.59 3.77
N GLY A 779 26.79 24.94 4.07
CA GLY A 779 26.53 23.54 3.71
C GLY A 779 27.04 22.52 4.73
N MET A 780 26.62 21.26 4.56
CA MET A 780 26.88 20.17 5.52
C MET A 780 28.36 19.77 5.63
N ASP A 781 29.13 19.91 4.55
CA ASP A 781 30.52 19.42 4.49
C ASP A 781 31.53 20.51 4.88
N TRP A 782 31.06 21.66 5.36
CA TRP A 782 31.94 22.74 5.82
C TRP A 782 32.63 22.37 7.13
N ASP A 783 33.96 22.39 7.13
CA ASP A 783 34.78 22.09 8.31
C ASP A 783 34.87 23.31 9.24
N THR A 784 34.26 23.19 10.42
CA THR A 784 34.25 24.23 11.46
C THR A 784 35.59 24.34 12.18
N ARG A 785 36.43 23.31 12.11
CA ARG A 785 37.68 23.15 12.87
C ARG A 785 37.52 23.19 14.39
N LEU A 786 36.31 22.98 14.91
CA LEU A 786 35.98 23.09 16.34
C LEU A 786 36.77 22.10 17.21
N HIS A 787 36.92 20.85 16.75
CA HIS A 787 37.68 19.79 17.43
C HIS A 787 38.90 19.32 16.61
N GLY A 788 39.41 20.17 15.72
CA GLY A 788 40.47 19.83 14.75
C GLY A 788 39.93 19.62 13.33
N ASN A 789 40.74 19.07 12.43
CA ASN A 789 40.30 18.81 11.04
C ASN A 789 39.25 17.70 11.01
N GLY A 790 38.17 17.90 10.27
CA GLY A 790 37.09 16.91 10.11
C GLY A 790 35.85 17.15 10.96
N SER A 791 35.82 18.22 11.77
CA SER A 791 34.61 18.68 12.49
C SER A 791 33.65 19.42 11.54
N THR A 792 33.09 18.68 10.58
CA THR A 792 32.13 19.22 9.62
C THR A 792 30.80 19.58 10.29
N VAL A 793 30.02 20.46 9.66
CA VAL A 793 28.64 20.73 10.11
C VAL A 793 27.84 19.42 10.21
N ARG A 794 28.04 18.47 9.29
CA ARG A 794 27.44 17.13 9.34
C ARG A 794 27.81 16.36 10.60
N SER A 795 29.11 16.26 10.94
CA SER A 795 29.53 15.51 12.12
C SER A 795 29.00 16.14 13.40
N LEU A 796 29.05 17.47 13.51
CA LEU A 796 28.53 18.19 14.67
C LEU A 796 27.00 18.07 14.80
N LEU A 797 26.28 18.03 13.68
CA LEU A 797 24.85 17.74 13.68
C LEU A 797 24.54 16.30 14.10
N SER A 798 25.37 15.32 13.70
CA SER A 798 25.24 13.94 14.17
C SER A 798 25.50 13.82 15.68
N ASP A 799 26.55 14.45 16.20
CA ASP A 799 26.84 14.48 17.64
C ASP A 799 25.70 15.15 18.43
N LEU A 800 25.16 16.25 17.90
CA LEU A 800 24.02 16.94 18.51
C LEU A 800 22.73 16.12 18.42
N TYR A 801 22.54 15.36 17.34
CA TYR A 801 21.41 14.45 17.17
C TYR A 801 21.41 13.36 18.25
N GLU A 802 22.56 12.75 18.52
CA GLU A 802 22.72 11.74 19.58
C GLU A 802 22.39 12.32 20.95
N LYS A 803 22.99 13.47 21.31
CA LYS A 803 22.72 14.17 22.58
C LYS A 803 21.25 14.58 22.73
N ALA A 804 20.65 15.13 21.68
CA ALA A 804 19.23 15.49 21.69
C ALA A 804 18.34 14.25 21.84
N GLY A 805 18.77 13.12 21.27
CA GLY A 805 18.14 11.80 21.41
C GLY A 805 18.17 11.26 22.83
N GLU A 806 19.33 11.30 23.49
CA GLU A 806 19.51 10.90 24.90
C GLU A 806 18.57 11.67 25.84
N LEU A 807 18.47 12.99 25.63
CA LEU A 807 17.58 13.87 26.40
C LEU A 807 16.13 13.90 25.88
N LYS A 808 15.79 13.14 24.84
CA LYS A 808 14.45 13.05 24.23
C LYS A 808 13.86 14.42 23.84
N HIS A 809 14.70 15.34 23.35
CA HIS A 809 14.28 16.64 22.86
C HIS A 809 13.65 16.55 21.46
N TRP A 810 12.38 16.14 21.38
CA TRP A 810 11.73 15.77 20.13
C TRP A 810 11.69 16.86 19.04
N SER A 811 11.50 18.12 19.42
CA SER A 811 11.49 19.25 18.47
C SER A 811 12.87 19.43 17.82
N LEU A 812 13.95 19.35 18.61
CA LEU A 812 15.33 19.42 18.13
C LEU A 812 15.68 18.20 17.28
N ILE A 813 15.31 16.99 17.73
CA ILE A 813 15.55 15.74 16.99
C ILE A 813 14.92 15.82 15.58
N ARG A 814 13.67 16.28 15.46
CA ARG A 814 12.99 16.48 14.17
C ARG A 814 13.71 17.49 13.29
N MET A 815 14.11 18.62 13.86
CA MET A 815 14.83 19.66 13.13
C MET A 815 16.18 19.17 12.61
N ILE A 816 16.97 18.52 13.47
CA ILE A 816 18.29 17.97 13.11
C ILE A 816 18.15 16.84 12.10
N SER A 817 17.15 15.96 12.26
CA SER A 817 16.84 14.91 11.27
C SER A 817 16.56 15.49 9.90
N GLY A 818 15.82 16.59 9.82
CA GLY A 818 15.55 17.30 8.58
C GLY A 818 16.81 17.93 7.97
N MET A 819 17.71 18.50 8.78
CA MET A 819 19.01 19.01 8.30
C MET A 819 19.90 17.89 7.75
N LEU A 820 19.94 16.74 8.44
CA LEU A 820 20.68 15.54 8.04
C LEU A 820 20.00 14.77 6.89
N ARG A 821 18.80 15.17 6.47
CA ARG A 821 17.96 14.48 5.47
C ARG A 821 17.71 13.00 5.82
N LYS A 822 17.50 12.71 7.11
CA LYS A 822 17.11 11.37 7.57
C LYS A 822 15.74 10.99 6.99
N LYS A 823 15.57 9.71 6.68
CA LYS A 823 14.33 9.14 6.14
C LYS A 823 13.79 8.11 7.11
N VAL A 824 12.47 8.11 7.33
CA VAL A 824 11.84 7.05 8.10
C VAL A 824 11.98 5.73 7.35
N GLU A 825 12.42 4.72 8.08
CA GLU A 825 12.73 3.37 7.62
C GLU A 825 11.67 2.71 6.72
N GLU A 826 10.40 2.85 7.10
CA GLU A 826 9.26 2.21 6.46
C GLU A 826 8.46 3.17 5.59
N LEU A 827 9.01 4.34 5.22
CA LEU A 827 8.23 5.39 4.55
C LEU A 827 7.60 4.93 3.23
N ASP A 828 8.37 4.28 2.36
CA ASP A 828 7.89 3.78 1.08
C ASP A 828 6.93 2.59 1.26
N SER A 829 7.17 1.74 2.25
CA SER A 829 6.25 0.67 2.65
C SER A 829 4.92 1.25 3.14
N ALA A 830 4.95 2.22 4.04
CA ALA A 830 3.78 2.92 4.57
C ALA A 830 2.98 3.61 3.47
N CYS A 831 3.66 4.32 2.56
CA CYS A 831 3.02 4.90 1.38
C CYS A 831 2.35 3.82 0.53
N SER A 832 3.04 2.70 0.31
CA SER A 832 2.52 1.58 -0.48
C SER A 832 1.32 0.92 0.19
N ASP A 833 1.37 0.69 1.51
CA ASP A 833 0.30 0.10 2.32
C ASP A 833 -0.96 0.97 2.36
N LEU A 834 -0.82 2.29 2.33
CA LEU A 834 -1.97 3.20 2.24
C LEU A 834 -2.59 3.17 0.84
N LEU A 835 -1.78 3.25 -0.21
CA LEU A 835 -2.23 3.19 -1.61
C LEU A 835 -2.87 1.84 -1.94
N ALA A 836 -2.28 0.77 -1.44
CA ALA A 836 -2.76 -0.61 -1.41
C ALA A 836 -4.20 -0.73 -0.92
N HIS A 837 -4.50 -0.07 0.20
CA HIS A 837 -5.84 0.04 0.76
C HIS A 837 -6.74 1.06 0.02
N GLN A 838 -6.37 1.40 -1.21
CA GLN A 838 -7.08 2.30 -2.11
C GLN A 838 -7.24 3.71 -1.50
N LYS A 839 -6.20 4.18 -0.79
CA LYS A 839 -6.11 5.52 -0.22
C LYS A 839 -5.06 6.33 -0.97
N HIS A 840 -5.50 7.26 -1.80
CA HIS A 840 -4.61 8.28 -2.35
C HIS A 840 -4.06 9.15 -1.22
N LEU A 841 -2.84 9.66 -1.37
CA LEU A 841 -2.23 10.53 -0.38
C LEU A 841 -2.02 11.92 -0.98
N THR A 842 -2.10 12.95 -0.15
CA THR A 842 -1.53 14.25 -0.50
C THR A 842 -0.61 14.75 0.61
N VAL A 843 0.50 15.36 0.20
CA VAL A 843 1.47 16.01 1.10
C VAL A 843 1.51 17.50 0.81
N GLY A 844 1.87 18.30 1.82
CA GLY A 844 1.73 19.76 1.76
C GLY A 844 0.31 20.24 2.06
N LEU A 845 0.14 21.57 2.09
CA LEU A 845 -1.13 22.23 2.38
C LEU A 845 -1.77 22.78 1.09
N PRO A 846 -3.10 22.69 0.92
CA PRO A 846 -3.79 23.25 -0.24
C PRO A 846 -3.68 24.78 -0.37
N PRO A 847 -3.94 25.33 -1.56
CA PRO A 847 -4.25 24.64 -2.83
C PRO A 847 -2.99 24.20 -3.60
N GLU A 848 -3.17 23.46 -4.70
CA GLU A 848 -2.11 23.20 -5.69
C GLU A 848 -1.48 24.53 -6.19
N PRO A 849 -0.16 24.61 -6.47
CA PRO A 849 0.81 23.50 -6.58
C PRO A 849 1.53 23.12 -5.27
N ARG A 850 1.15 23.70 -4.13
CA ARG A 850 1.77 23.42 -2.81
C ARG A 850 1.42 22.03 -2.29
N GLU A 851 0.18 21.62 -2.51
CA GLU A 851 -0.27 20.26 -2.26
C GLU A 851 0.16 19.37 -3.42
N LYS A 852 0.77 18.23 -3.12
CA LYS A 852 1.20 17.23 -4.10
C LYS A 852 0.44 15.94 -3.90
N THR A 853 -0.11 15.38 -4.98
CA THR A 853 -0.86 14.12 -4.95
C THR A 853 0.06 12.93 -5.20
N ILE A 854 -0.09 11.88 -4.40
CA ILE A 854 0.53 10.58 -4.57
C ILE A 854 -0.60 9.57 -4.81
N SER A 855 -0.67 9.05 -6.03
CA SER A 855 -1.70 8.09 -6.48
C SER A 855 -1.13 6.73 -6.86
N ALA A 856 0.20 6.59 -6.86
CA ALA A 856 0.91 5.33 -7.12
C ALA A 856 2.15 5.26 -6.24
N PRO A 857 2.66 4.05 -5.91
CA PRO A 857 3.85 3.92 -5.08
C PRO A 857 5.06 4.59 -5.73
N ILE A 858 5.77 5.40 -4.95
CA ILE A 858 6.93 6.17 -5.40
C ILE A 858 8.21 5.57 -4.77
N PRO A 859 9.34 5.48 -5.50
CA PRO A 859 10.62 5.09 -4.92
C PRO A 859 11.00 5.96 -3.70
N PRO A 860 11.68 5.40 -2.68
CA PRO A 860 11.95 6.10 -1.42
C PRO A 860 12.60 7.49 -1.58
N ASP A 861 13.58 7.61 -2.47
CA ASP A 861 14.30 8.87 -2.70
C ASP A 861 13.44 9.94 -3.35
N GLN A 862 12.61 9.53 -4.31
CA GLN A 862 11.66 10.42 -4.98
C GLN A 862 10.52 10.83 -4.02
N LEU A 863 10.06 9.91 -3.16
CA LEU A 863 9.05 10.19 -2.16
C LEU A 863 9.55 11.20 -1.13
N ALA A 864 10.77 11.04 -0.62
CA ALA A 864 11.39 11.99 0.30
C ALA A 864 11.55 13.39 -0.35
N ALA A 865 12.05 13.46 -1.59
CA ALA A 865 12.20 14.72 -2.31
C ALA A 865 10.85 15.42 -2.53
N LEU A 866 9.80 14.66 -2.85
CA LEU A 866 8.44 15.19 -3.03
C LEU A 866 7.87 15.75 -1.71
N ILE A 867 8.14 15.09 -0.57
CA ILE A 867 7.75 15.58 0.76
C ILE A 867 8.49 16.88 1.12
N ASP A 868 9.79 16.93 0.86
CA ASP A 868 10.61 18.13 1.10
C ASP A 868 10.12 19.33 0.28
N GLU A 869 9.83 19.11 -1.01
CA GLU A 869 9.26 20.14 -1.90
C GLU A 869 7.90 20.64 -1.40
N ALA A 870 6.98 19.71 -1.09
CA ALA A 870 5.63 20.04 -0.60
C ALA A 870 5.63 20.74 0.76
N SER A 871 6.68 20.54 1.56
CA SER A 871 6.86 21.17 2.87
C SER A 871 7.46 22.59 2.77
N GLY A 872 7.70 23.12 1.58
CA GLY A 872 8.23 24.47 1.37
C GLY A 872 9.62 24.69 1.98
N ASN A 873 10.46 23.65 1.98
CA ASN A 873 11.76 23.61 2.66
C ASN A 873 11.70 23.76 4.20
N ASN A 874 10.52 23.60 4.82
CA ASN A 874 10.44 23.44 6.27
C ASN A 874 10.85 22.00 6.64
N ILE A 875 12.12 21.86 7.03
CA ILE A 875 12.76 20.59 7.34
C ILE A 875 12.06 19.81 8.45
N SER A 876 11.48 20.49 9.45
CA SER A 876 10.78 19.83 10.56
C SER A 876 9.40 19.31 10.14
N VAL A 877 8.68 20.06 9.31
CA VAL A 877 7.38 19.63 8.76
C VAL A 877 7.54 18.47 7.78
N ALA A 878 8.65 18.43 7.03
CA ALA A 878 8.96 17.29 6.17
C ALA A 878 9.12 15.99 6.98
N ILE A 879 9.87 16.03 8.07
CA ILE A 879 10.03 14.90 8.99
C ILE A 879 8.70 14.51 9.66
N LEU A 880 7.94 15.50 10.13
CA LEU A 880 6.61 15.26 10.71
C LEU A 880 5.65 14.60 9.70
N THR A 881 5.70 15.00 8.43
CA THR A 881 4.92 14.40 7.35
C THR A 881 5.28 12.93 7.15
N GLN A 882 6.57 12.58 7.22
CA GLN A 882 7.02 11.19 7.16
C GLN A 882 6.48 10.37 8.35
N GLU A 883 6.55 10.90 9.58
CA GLU A 883 6.00 10.25 10.77
C GLU A 883 4.49 9.99 10.65
N ILE A 884 3.71 11.02 10.31
CA ILE A 884 2.25 10.89 10.19
C ILE A 884 1.88 9.87 9.11
N MET A 885 2.62 9.80 8.00
CA MET A 885 2.41 8.79 6.96
C MET A 885 2.58 7.36 7.51
N VAL A 886 3.64 7.12 8.29
CA VAL A 886 3.87 5.81 8.93
C VAL A 886 2.78 5.51 9.96
N TYR A 887 2.36 6.48 10.77
CA TYR A 887 1.30 6.26 11.74
C TYR A 887 -0.06 5.99 11.09
N LEU A 888 -0.37 6.65 9.97
CA LEU A 888 -1.55 6.34 9.16
C LEU A 888 -1.51 4.90 8.65
N ALA A 889 -0.34 4.45 8.17
CA ALA A 889 -0.14 3.07 7.72
C ALA A 889 -0.30 2.06 8.88
N MET A 890 0.20 2.37 10.08
CA MET A 890 -0.03 1.55 11.27
C MET A 890 -1.52 1.49 11.64
N CYS A 891 -2.24 2.61 11.57
CA CYS A 891 -3.66 2.68 11.87
C CYS A 891 -4.51 1.92 10.85
N ILE A 892 -4.23 2.00 9.55
CA ILE A 892 -5.03 1.31 8.53
C ILE A 892 -4.83 -0.22 8.60
N ARG A 893 -3.62 -0.70 8.93
CA ARG A 893 -3.35 -2.13 9.13
C ARG A 893 -4.09 -2.71 10.33
N THR A 894 -4.19 -1.95 11.42
CA THR A 894 -4.76 -2.43 12.69
C THR A 894 -6.25 -2.14 12.84
N GLN A 895 -6.74 -1.02 12.29
CA GLN A 895 -8.12 -0.57 12.38
C GLN A 895 -8.59 0.04 11.04
N PRO A 896 -8.73 -0.76 9.95
CA PRO A 896 -9.11 -0.27 8.63
C PRO A 896 -10.43 0.52 8.61
N SER A 897 -11.36 0.20 9.52
CA SER A 897 -12.67 0.84 9.64
C SER A 897 -12.61 2.34 9.95
N LEU A 898 -11.50 2.84 10.52
CA LEU A 898 -11.28 4.27 10.74
C LEU A 898 -11.26 5.08 9.43
N PHE A 899 -10.96 4.43 8.31
CA PHE A 899 -10.79 5.03 6.99
C PHE A 899 -11.96 4.73 6.03
N SER A 900 -13.10 4.28 6.57
CA SER A 900 -14.30 3.99 5.78
C SER A 900 -14.79 5.25 5.04
N GLU A 901 -15.10 5.11 3.75
CA GLU A 901 -15.53 6.20 2.85
C GLU A 901 -14.56 7.39 2.70
N MET A 902 -13.29 7.21 3.10
CA MET A 902 -12.21 8.18 2.86
C MET A 902 -11.31 7.63 1.75
N PHE A 903 -11.28 8.21 0.55
CA PHE A 903 -10.42 7.71 -0.54
C PHE A 903 -9.12 8.51 -0.72
N ARG A 904 -9.05 9.74 -0.20
CA ARG A 904 -7.84 10.57 -0.18
C ARG A 904 -7.47 11.04 1.24
N LEU A 905 -6.27 10.72 1.69
CA LEU A 905 -5.71 11.17 2.97
C LEU A 905 -4.81 12.39 2.75
N ARG A 906 -5.25 13.54 3.26
CA ARG A 906 -4.56 14.82 3.07
C ARG A 906 -3.68 15.12 4.27
N ILE A 907 -2.44 14.65 4.24
CA ILE A 907 -1.54 14.62 5.41
C ILE A 907 -1.28 16.03 5.95
N GLY A 908 -1.11 17.02 5.08
CA GLY A 908 -0.95 18.42 5.52
C GLY A 908 -2.18 18.96 6.27
N LEU A 909 -3.39 18.67 5.81
CA LEU A 909 -4.62 19.06 6.51
C LEU A 909 -4.79 18.31 7.84
N ILE A 910 -4.38 17.03 7.90
CA ILE A 910 -4.38 16.25 9.14
C ILE A 910 -3.45 16.92 10.17
N ILE A 911 -2.23 17.31 9.77
CA ILE A 911 -1.29 18.05 10.64
C ILE A 911 -1.89 19.38 11.10
N GLN A 912 -2.56 20.12 10.21
CA GLN A 912 -3.21 21.38 10.56
C GLN A 912 -4.35 21.18 11.58
N VAL A 913 -5.14 20.12 11.41
CA VAL A 913 -6.18 19.74 12.37
C VAL A 913 -5.54 19.39 13.72
N MET A 914 -4.46 18.59 13.74
CA MET A 914 -3.73 18.27 14.97
C MET A 914 -3.29 19.53 15.73
N ALA A 915 -2.69 20.50 15.04
CA ALA A 915 -2.27 21.76 15.65
C ALA A 915 -3.47 22.58 16.16
N THR A 916 -4.56 22.63 15.40
CA THR A 916 -5.77 23.39 15.78
C THR A 916 -6.46 22.78 17.01
N GLU A 917 -6.51 21.45 17.08
CA GLU A 917 -7.06 20.72 18.23
C GLU A 917 -6.22 20.95 19.50
N LEU A 918 -4.90 21.00 19.36
CA LEU A 918 -4.01 21.37 20.47
C LEU A 918 -4.21 22.82 20.90
N ALA A 919 -4.31 23.77 19.96
CA ALA A 919 -4.55 25.17 20.26
C ALA A 919 -5.83 25.38 21.08
N GLN A 920 -6.90 24.70 20.69
CA GLN A 920 -8.18 24.75 21.40
C GLN A 920 -8.09 24.07 22.78
N SER A 921 -7.52 22.87 22.84
CA SER A 921 -7.49 22.09 24.08
C SER A 921 -6.57 22.72 25.14
N LEU A 922 -5.48 23.37 24.70
CA LEU A 922 -4.53 24.07 25.56
C LEU A 922 -4.87 25.55 25.77
N ASN A 923 -5.91 26.05 25.09
CA ASN A 923 -6.30 27.46 25.06
C ASN A 923 -5.10 28.40 24.77
N CYS A 924 -4.32 28.07 23.74
CA CYS A 924 -3.10 28.78 23.37
C CYS A 924 -3.15 29.34 21.94
N SER A 925 -2.16 30.16 21.60
CA SER A 925 -2.00 30.65 20.23
C SER A 925 -1.65 29.50 19.28
N GLY A 926 -1.97 29.66 18.00
CA GLY A 926 -1.68 28.62 17.01
C GLY A 926 -0.18 28.39 16.76
N GLU A 927 0.67 29.39 17.02
CA GLU A 927 2.13 29.27 16.99
C GLU A 927 2.61 28.38 18.15
N GLU A 928 2.17 28.67 19.38
CA GLU A 928 2.44 27.82 20.56
C GLU A 928 1.93 26.39 20.40
N ALA A 929 0.78 26.20 19.75
CA ALA A 929 0.23 24.87 19.49
C ALA A 929 1.07 24.07 18.49
N THR A 930 1.67 24.76 17.50
CA THR A 930 2.56 24.14 16.51
C THR A 930 3.89 23.74 17.15
N GLU A 931 4.45 24.59 18.02
CA GLU A 931 5.63 24.24 18.82
C GLU A 931 5.34 23.06 19.75
N SER A 932 4.16 23.07 20.40
CA SER A 932 3.67 21.96 21.22
C SER A 932 3.59 20.67 20.41
N LEU A 933 3.01 20.70 19.20
CA LEU A 933 2.94 19.56 18.29
C LEU A 933 4.32 19.02 17.92
N MET A 934 5.28 19.91 17.62
CA MET A 934 6.66 19.54 17.30
C MET A 934 7.43 18.96 18.50
N SER A 935 7.00 19.25 19.72
CA SER A 935 7.58 18.72 20.95
C SER A 935 6.99 17.38 21.41
N LEU A 936 5.89 16.89 20.81
CA LEU A 936 5.29 15.60 21.18
C LEU A 936 6.22 14.43 20.82
N GLY A 937 6.32 13.45 21.72
CA GLY A 937 7.00 12.19 21.42
C GLY A 937 6.29 11.40 20.31
N PRO A 938 6.98 10.47 19.62
CA PRO A 938 6.38 9.59 18.61
C PRO A 938 5.07 8.92 19.04
N SER A 939 5.03 8.35 20.24
CA SER A 939 3.83 7.68 20.76
C SER A 939 2.68 8.64 21.04
N GLU A 940 2.97 9.85 21.54
CA GLU A 940 1.98 10.89 21.81
C GLU A 940 1.36 11.43 20.52
N LEU A 941 2.19 11.64 19.51
CA LEU A 941 1.77 12.10 18.19
C LEU A 941 0.88 11.06 17.50
N LYS A 942 1.24 9.77 17.58
CA LYS A 942 0.40 8.66 17.10
C LYS A 942 -0.95 8.61 17.82
N ASN A 943 -0.97 8.80 19.14
CA ASN A 943 -2.20 8.80 19.92
C ASN A 943 -3.11 9.97 19.55
N LEU A 944 -2.56 11.17 19.38
CA LEU A 944 -3.31 12.33 18.90
C LEU A 944 -3.95 12.06 17.53
N LEU A 945 -3.19 11.48 16.60
CA LEU A 945 -3.68 11.10 15.29
C LEU A 945 -4.83 10.08 15.39
N HIS A 946 -4.67 9.04 16.21
CA HIS A 946 -5.71 8.03 16.41
C HIS A 946 -7.00 8.65 16.94
N HIS A 947 -6.91 9.58 17.90
CA HIS A 947 -8.07 10.28 18.42
C HIS A 947 -8.80 11.10 17.35
N ILE A 948 -8.07 11.84 16.51
CA ILE A 948 -8.61 12.61 15.38
C ILE A 948 -9.31 11.70 14.37
N LEU A 949 -8.67 10.58 14.00
CA LEU A 949 -9.25 9.61 13.07
C LEU A 949 -10.49 8.93 13.68
N SER A 950 -10.48 8.60 14.97
CA SER A 950 -11.63 7.97 15.64
C SER A 950 -12.84 8.89 15.76
N GLY A 951 -12.62 10.21 15.74
CA GLY A 951 -13.67 11.21 15.97
C GLY A 951 -14.28 11.17 17.36
N LYS A 952 -13.65 10.48 18.32
CA LYS A 952 -14.02 10.47 19.75
C LYS A 952 -13.50 11.73 20.44
N GLU A 953 -14.18 12.16 21.50
CA GLU A 953 -13.73 13.27 22.33
C GLU A 953 -12.51 12.87 23.17
N PHE A 954 -11.56 13.78 23.31
CA PHE A 954 -10.34 13.60 24.09
C PHE A 954 -9.96 14.92 24.75
N GLY A 955 -9.34 14.85 25.93
CA GLY A 955 -8.83 15.99 26.66
C GLY A 955 -7.31 16.06 26.55
N VAL A 956 -6.77 17.28 26.50
CA VAL A 956 -5.32 17.54 26.52
C VAL A 956 -5.02 18.43 27.72
N GLN A 957 -4.02 18.06 28.53
CA GLN A 957 -3.60 18.85 29.70
C GLN A 957 -2.09 19.05 29.68
N ARG A 958 -1.62 20.22 30.13
CA ARG A 958 -0.20 20.43 30.44
C ARG A 958 0.09 19.77 31.79
N SER A 959 1.04 18.84 31.83
CA SER A 959 1.53 18.24 33.08
C SER A 959 2.24 19.31 33.91
N VAL A 960 1.73 19.57 35.12
CA VAL A 960 2.41 20.36 36.14
C VAL A 960 3.28 19.40 36.96
N ARG A 961 4.47 19.05 36.47
CA ARG A 961 5.54 18.48 37.32
C ARG A 961 6.62 19.54 37.47
N GLU A 962 7.10 19.73 38.69
CA GLU A 962 8.10 20.74 39.06
C GLU A 962 9.35 20.62 38.16
N LEU A 963 9.84 21.78 37.74
CA LEU A 963 10.86 21.93 36.70
C LEU A 963 12.21 21.35 37.11
N ASP A 964 12.76 20.47 36.26
CA ASP A 964 14.20 20.43 36.01
C ASP A 964 14.50 21.29 34.76
N VAL A 965 15.61 22.04 34.84
CA VAL A 965 16.03 23.00 33.80
C VAL A 965 16.40 22.25 32.53
N GLY A 966 15.51 22.26 31.54
CA GLY A 966 15.77 21.71 30.20
C GLY A 966 14.67 20.82 29.63
N VAL A 967 13.68 20.37 30.41
CA VAL A 967 12.65 19.44 29.89
C VAL A 967 11.44 20.22 29.35
N SER A 968 11.01 19.93 28.11
CA SER A 968 9.77 20.51 27.55
C SER A 968 8.55 20.08 28.38
N PRO A 969 7.55 20.96 28.61
CA PRO A 969 6.38 20.62 29.42
C PRO A 969 5.63 19.42 28.82
N ALA A 970 5.55 18.32 29.57
CA ALA A 970 4.89 17.11 29.09
C ALA A 970 3.39 17.36 28.85
N ILE A 971 2.90 17.06 27.65
CA ILE A 971 1.49 17.17 27.28
C ILE A 971 0.86 15.79 27.45
N SER A 972 -0.15 15.66 28.32
CA SER A 972 -0.86 14.40 28.48
C SER A 972 -2.19 14.43 27.72
N ILE A 973 -2.41 13.41 26.89
CA ILE A 973 -3.65 13.21 26.11
C ILE A 973 -4.45 12.10 26.80
N HIS A 974 -5.68 12.40 27.22
CA HIS A 974 -6.55 11.45 27.93
C HIS A 974 -7.89 11.28 27.21
N HIS A 975 -8.40 10.05 27.19
CA HIS A 975 -9.73 9.75 26.69
C HIS A 975 -10.78 10.30 27.67
N LEU A 976 -11.66 11.20 27.20
CA LEU A 976 -12.86 11.57 27.94
C LEU A 976 -13.88 10.44 27.75
N GLY A 977 -14.40 9.84 28.83
CA GLY A 977 -15.40 8.76 28.73
C GLY A 977 -16.59 9.16 27.83
N ASN A 978 -17.39 8.18 27.39
CA ASN A 978 -18.55 8.40 26.52
C ASN A 978 -19.59 9.36 27.17
N VAL A 979 -19.42 10.67 27.02
CA VAL A 979 -20.41 11.68 27.37
C VAL A 979 -20.89 12.32 26.08
N GLY A 980 -21.75 11.60 25.35
CA GLY A 980 -22.43 12.11 24.14
C GLY A 980 -22.19 11.31 22.86
N ALA A 981 -23.25 10.64 22.40
CA ALA A 981 -23.52 10.29 20.99
C ALA A 981 -22.46 9.52 20.16
N THR A 982 -21.95 8.38 20.64
CA THR A 982 -21.16 7.44 19.78
C THR A 982 -21.98 6.28 19.17
N LYS A 983 -23.31 6.28 19.29
CA LYS A 983 -24.18 5.40 18.48
C LYS A 983 -24.86 6.21 17.38
N SER A 984 -24.32 6.11 16.16
CA SER A 984 -25.00 6.33 14.87
C SER A 984 -26.25 7.25 14.90
N GLU A 985 -26.06 8.55 15.10
CA GLU A 985 -27.07 9.56 14.74
C GLU A 985 -27.10 9.85 13.22
N ARG A 986 -26.64 8.90 12.39
CA ARG A 986 -27.02 8.78 10.97
C ARG A 986 -28.54 8.58 10.78
N ALA A 987 -29.29 8.42 11.87
CA ALA A 987 -30.75 8.28 11.91
C ALA A 987 -31.53 9.59 11.67
N GLY A 988 -30.88 10.76 11.61
CA GLY A 988 -31.57 12.02 11.31
C GLY A 988 -32.33 11.98 9.98
N ILE A 989 -31.77 11.31 8.96
CA ILE A 989 -32.38 11.14 7.63
C ILE A 989 -33.47 10.08 7.63
N SER A 990 -33.31 8.96 8.36
CA SER A 990 -34.38 7.97 8.48
C SER A 990 -35.57 8.53 9.25
N LYS A 991 -35.31 9.41 10.23
CA LYS A 991 -36.33 10.17 10.95
C LYS A 991 -37.01 11.21 10.06
N LEU A 992 -36.24 11.95 9.24
CA LEU A 992 -36.82 12.84 8.22
C LEU A 992 -37.65 12.06 7.18
N LYS A 993 -37.17 10.91 6.71
CA LYS A 993 -37.89 10.02 5.76
C LYS A 993 -39.14 9.39 6.40
N SER A 994 -39.12 9.06 7.70
CA SER A 994 -40.30 8.62 8.45
C SER A 994 -41.28 9.75 8.71
N ASP A 995 -40.79 10.95 9.02
CA ASP A 995 -41.61 12.14 9.27
C ASP A 995 -42.25 12.66 7.96
N MET A 996 -41.55 12.54 6.83
CA MET A 996 -42.10 12.81 5.48
C MET A 996 -43.15 11.77 5.07
N LYS A 997 -42.93 10.46 5.35
CA LYS A 997 -43.95 9.42 5.14
C LYS A 997 -45.18 9.58 6.05
N MET A 998 -45.01 10.17 7.24
CA MET A 998 -46.10 10.46 8.18
C MET A 998 -46.93 11.69 7.78
N LEU A 999 -46.46 12.51 6.83
CA LEU A 999 -47.18 13.68 6.33
C LEU A 999 -48.28 13.29 5.31
N GLU A 1000 -48.09 12.19 4.56
CA GLU A 1000 -49.12 11.66 3.63
C GLU A 1000 -50.35 11.09 4.36
N HIS A 1001 -50.21 10.72 5.65
CA HIS A 1001 -51.26 10.06 6.41
C HIS A 1001 -52.09 11.00 7.33
N ARG A 1002 -51.82 12.31 7.31
CA ARG A 1002 -52.42 13.29 8.25
C ARG A 1002 -53.43 14.28 7.63
N LEU A 1003 -53.94 14.01 6.43
CA LEU A 1003 -55.15 14.66 5.91
C LEU A 1003 -56.40 13.85 6.27
N SER A 1004 -56.64 13.62 7.55
CA SER A 1004 -57.95 13.20 8.05
C SER A 1004 -58.06 13.35 9.57
N LEU A 1005 -59.10 14.07 9.99
CA LEU A 1005 -59.72 14.13 11.32
C LEU A 1005 -59.18 15.13 12.36
N THR A 1006 -60.15 15.97 12.76
CA THR A 1006 -60.27 16.92 13.85
C THR A 1006 -60.45 16.24 15.22
N ASP A 1007 -59.71 16.63 16.27
CA ASP A 1007 -60.23 17.31 17.48
C ASP A 1007 -59.15 17.43 18.60
N PRO A 1008 -59.24 18.42 19.51
CA PRO A 1008 -58.23 18.72 20.52
C PRO A 1008 -58.60 18.18 21.92
N SER A 1009 -57.64 17.58 22.64
CA SER A 1009 -57.51 17.68 24.11
C SER A 1009 -56.46 16.70 24.66
N LYS A 1010 -55.50 17.22 25.44
CA LYS A 1010 -55.14 16.80 26.82
C LYS A 1010 -53.72 17.24 27.21
N SER A 1011 -53.69 18.27 28.05
CA SER A 1011 -52.83 18.55 29.22
C SER A 1011 -51.42 17.93 29.31
N ILE A 1012 -50.43 18.80 29.40
CA ILE A 1012 -49.06 18.54 29.90
C ILE A 1012 -49.06 18.81 31.41
N GLU A 1013 -48.69 17.80 32.20
CA GLU A 1013 -48.40 17.93 33.63
C GLU A 1013 -46.99 18.51 33.84
N SER A 1014 -46.93 19.51 34.72
CA SER A 1014 -45.76 20.21 35.24
C SER A 1014 -44.99 19.36 36.25
N LEU A 1015 -43.67 19.35 36.17
CA LEU A 1015 -42.78 18.97 37.27
C LEU A 1015 -41.69 20.03 37.45
N ASP A 1016 -41.62 20.53 38.68
CA ASP A 1016 -40.85 21.67 39.18
C ASP A 1016 -39.33 21.46 39.17
N ILE A 1017 -38.60 22.54 38.90
CA ILE A 1017 -37.13 22.64 39.02
C ILE A 1017 -36.81 23.51 40.26
N PRO A 1018 -35.97 23.06 41.21
CA PRO A 1018 -35.45 23.95 42.24
C PRO A 1018 -34.34 24.85 41.68
N GLU A 1019 -34.46 26.15 41.95
CA GLU A 1019 -33.46 27.18 41.67
C GLU A 1019 -32.15 26.96 42.47
N PHE A 1020 -31.07 27.54 41.93
CA PHE A 1020 -29.71 27.73 42.46
C PHE A 1020 -28.64 26.68 42.12
N LEU A 1021 -28.08 26.82 40.90
CA LEU A 1021 -26.67 26.52 40.60
C LEU A 1021 -26.08 27.66 39.74
N PRO A 1022 -24.80 28.03 39.92
CA PRO A 1022 -24.18 29.15 39.21
C PRO A 1022 -24.08 28.84 37.71
N VAL A 1023 -24.28 29.86 36.88
CA VAL A 1023 -24.23 29.82 35.41
C VAL A 1023 -22.93 29.16 34.96
N ALA A 1024 -23.01 27.87 34.64
CA ALA A 1024 -22.00 27.21 33.81
C ALA A 1024 -22.19 27.74 32.39
N THR A 1025 -21.18 28.43 31.87
CA THR A 1025 -21.07 28.71 30.43
C THR A 1025 -21.24 27.39 29.67
N ASP A 1026 -22.27 27.32 28.82
CA ASP A 1026 -22.68 26.10 28.09
C ASP A 1026 -21.48 25.53 27.31
N THR A 1027 -20.95 24.39 27.75
CA THR A 1027 -19.75 23.71 27.23
C THR A 1027 -19.95 23.12 25.82
N ARG A 1028 -21.05 23.43 25.15
CA ARG A 1028 -21.47 22.89 23.84
C ARG A 1028 -21.18 23.82 22.66
N HIS A 1029 -20.74 25.06 22.90
CA HIS A 1029 -20.40 26.01 21.84
C HIS A 1029 -19.10 25.58 21.12
N GLY A 1030 -19.12 25.53 19.79
CA GLY A 1030 -18.01 25.13 18.93
C GLY A 1030 -17.93 23.63 18.59
N GLN A 1031 -18.79 22.79 19.17
CA GLN A 1031 -18.72 21.33 19.01
C GLN A 1031 -19.01 20.87 17.57
N TRP A 1032 -20.02 21.46 16.93
CA TRP A 1032 -20.39 21.07 15.57
C TRP A 1032 -19.48 21.70 14.53
N LEU A 1033 -19.02 22.94 14.76
CA LEU A 1033 -17.99 23.57 13.93
C LEU A 1033 -16.72 22.71 13.91
N ARG A 1034 -16.27 22.27 15.09
CA ARG A 1034 -15.15 21.33 15.24
C ARG A 1034 -15.38 20.04 14.45
N ARG A 1035 -16.55 19.41 14.62
CA ARG A 1035 -16.90 18.17 13.90
C ARG A 1035 -16.87 18.35 12.39
N ARG A 1036 -17.40 19.46 11.86
CA ARG A 1036 -17.38 19.78 10.43
C ARG A 1036 -15.98 20.03 9.91
N ARG A 1037 -15.12 20.69 10.68
CA ARG A 1037 -13.71 20.87 10.34
C ARG A 1037 -12.99 19.54 10.22
N LEU A 1038 -13.21 18.63 11.19
CA LEU A 1038 -12.64 17.28 11.19
C LEU A 1038 -13.11 16.46 9.99
N ASP A 1039 -14.43 16.30 9.83
CA ASP A 1039 -14.99 15.48 8.77
C ASP A 1039 -14.70 16.08 7.38
N GLY A 1040 -14.72 17.41 7.24
CA GLY A 1040 -14.35 18.11 6.02
C GLY A 1040 -12.86 17.95 5.66
N ALA A 1041 -11.95 18.03 6.63
CA ALA A 1041 -10.50 17.86 6.40
C ALA A 1041 -10.15 16.42 6.01
N LEU A 1042 -10.87 15.45 6.58
CA LEU A 1042 -10.72 14.02 6.32
C LEU A 1042 -11.56 13.54 5.11
N ASN A 1043 -12.37 14.40 4.49
CA ASN A 1043 -13.37 14.06 3.46
C ASN A 1043 -14.29 12.89 3.87
N ARG A 1044 -14.70 12.85 5.13
CA ARG A 1044 -15.53 11.76 5.64
C ARG A 1044 -16.99 11.96 5.21
N VAL A 1045 -17.49 11.04 4.39
CA VAL A 1045 -18.88 11.01 3.92
C VAL A 1045 -19.65 9.78 4.44
N PRO A 1046 -20.99 9.79 4.45
CA PRO A 1046 -21.78 8.61 4.82
C PRO A 1046 -21.63 7.46 3.83
N VAL A 1047 -21.74 6.22 4.32
CA VAL A 1047 -21.76 5.02 3.48
C VAL A 1047 -22.87 5.12 2.44
N GLY A 1048 -22.54 4.83 1.18
CA GLY A 1048 -23.48 4.94 0.08
C GLY A 1048 -23.55 6.32 -0.57
N PHE A 1049 -22.79 7.31 -0.09
CA PHE A 1049 -22.82 8.69 -0.60
C PHE A 1049 -22.53 8.76 -2.10
N TYR A 1050 -21.44 8.15 -2.56
CA TYR A 1050 -21.03 8.20 -3.96
C TYR A 1050 -22.06 7.55 -4.89
N GLN A 1051 -22.62 6.38 -4.54
CA GLN A 1051 -23.66 5.73 -5.33
C GLN A 1051 -24.91 6.63 -5.46
N LYS A 1052 -25.25 7.37 -4.40
CA LYS A 1052 -26.36 8.33 -4.43
C LYS A 1052 -26.04 9.57 -5.28
N VAL A 1053 -24.81 10.07 -5.23
CA VAL A 1053 -24.32 11.15 -6.12
C VAL A 1053 -24.41 10.70 -7.59
N TRP A 1054 -24.04 9.46 -7.88
CA TRP A 1054 -24.18 8.90 -9.22
C TRP A 1054 -25.64 8.91 -9.70
N ARG A 1055 -26.60 8.48 -8.87
CA ARG A 1055 -28.02 8.47 -9.21
C ARG A 1055 -28.59 9.87 -9.48
N ILE A 1056 -28.21 10.87 -8.68
CA ILE A 1056 -28.68 12.25 -8.92
C ILE A 1056 -28.07 12.83 -10.20
N LEU A 1057 -26.81 12.52 -10.53
CA LEU A 1057 -26.18 12.93 -11.78
C LEU A 1057 -26.86 12.34 -13.02
N GLN A 1058 -27.50 11.18 -12.92
CA GLN A 1058 -28.33 10.65 -14.02
C GLN A 1058 -29.58 11.48 -14.28
N LYS A 1059 -30.02 12.28 -13.31
CA LYS A 1059 -31.24 13.09 -13.38
C LYS A 1059 -30.96 14.57 -13.64
N CYS A 1060 -29.72 15.03 -13.70
CA CYS A 1060 -29.39 16.44 -13.96
C CYS A 1060 -28.28 16.58 -15.02
N HIS A 1061 -27.98 17.80 -15.46
CA HIS A 1061 -26.85 18.02 -16.38
C HIS A 1061 -25.49 17.99 -15.67
N GLY A 1062 -25.47 18.23 -14.36
CA GLY A 1062 -24.29 18.16 -13.53
C GLY A 1062 -24.51 18.80 -12.16
N LEU A 1063 -23.54 18.62 -11.27
CA LEU A 1063 -23.47 19.32 -9.98
C LEU A 1063 -22.35 20.35 -10.04
N SER A 1064 -22.67 21.63 -9.87
CA SER A 1064 -21.67 22.68 -9.68
C SER A 1064 -21.31 22.78 -8.21
N ILE A 1065 -20.01 22.84 -7.93
CA ILE A 1065 -19.44 23.10 -6.61
C ILE A 1065 -18.36 24.17 -6.81
N GLU A 1066 -18.60 25.38 -6.31
CA GLU A 1066 -17.67 26.52 -6.45
C GLU A 1066 -17.25 26.78 -7.91
N GLY A 1067 -18.22 26.75 -8.83
CA GLY A 1067 -17.99 26.98 -10.26
C GLY A 1067 -17.39 25.79 -11.02
N PHE A 1068 -17.04 24.70 -10.34
CA PHE A 1068 -16.58 23.47 -10.98
C PHE A 1068 -17.73 22.48 -11.13
N VAL A 1069 -17.96 22.07 -12.37
CA VAL A 1069 -19.07 21.17 -12.71
C VAL A 1069 -18.58 19.74 -12.70
N LEU A 1070 -19.24 18.89 -11.92
CA LEU A 1070 -19.23 17.45 -12.05
C LEU A 1070 -20.32 17.07 -13.08
N PRO A 1071 -19.95 16.78 -14.34
CA PRO A 1071 -20.93 16.63 -15.41
C PRO A 1071 -21.63 15.28 -15.36
N SER A 1072 -22.86 15.21 -15.87
CA SER A 1072 -23.59 13.95 -15.99
C SER A 1072 -22.92 12.95 -16.96
N SER A 1073 -22.09 13.43 -17.89
CA SER A 1073 -21.27 12.58 -18.77
C SER A 1073 -20.37 11.61 -18.00
N THR A 1074 -19.97 11.95 -16.77
CA THR A 1074 -19.21 11.05 -15.88
C THR A 1074 -19.93 9.71 -15.66
N THR A 1075 -21.27 9.70 -15.62
CA THR A 1075 -22.07 8.47 -15.45
C THR A 1075 -22.07 7.58 -16.70
N ARG A 1076 -21.67 8.12 -17.85
CA ARG A 1076 -21.49 7.38 -19.11
C ARG A 1076 -20.12 6.69 -19.14
N GLU A 1077 -19.11 7.31 -18.55
CA GLU A 1077 -17.75 6.76 -18.49
C GLU A 1077 -17.55 5.81 -17.30
N MET A 1078 -18.31 5.98 -16.22
CA MET A 1078 -18.11 5.27 -14.94
C MET A 1078 -19.37 4.58 -14.41
N THR A 1079 -19.19 3.51 -13.62
CA THR A 1079 -20.27 2.80 -12.90
C THR A 1079 -20.38 3.31 -11.45
N PRO A 1080 -21.51 3.08 -10.76
CA PRO A 1080 -21.73 3.66 -9.43
C PRO A 1080 -20.84 3.10 -8.31
N ARG A 1081 -20.28 1.89 -8.43
CA ARG A 1081 -19.42 1.30 -7.38
C ARG A 1081 -17.92 1.37 -7.74
N GLU A 1082 -17.55 2.04 -8.81
CA GLU A 1082 -16.15 2.29 -9.16
C GLU A 1082 -15.51 3.33 -8.23
N ILE A 1083 -14.28 3.04 -7.76
CA ILE A 1083 -13.52 3.99 -6.95
C ILE A 1083 -13.09 5.19 -7.80
N LYS A 1084 -12.84 5.00 -9.11
CA LYS A 1084 -12.57 6.10 -10.06
C LYS A 1084 -13.65 7.18 -10.02
N PHE A 1085 -14.93 6.79 -9.91
CA PHE A 1085 -16.04 7.73 -9.76
C PHE A 1085 -15.98 8.46 -8.41
N SER A 1086 -15.81 7.73 -7.31
CA SER A 1086 -15.72 8.31 -5.97
C SER A 1086 -14.59 9.32 -5.84
N VAL A 1087 -13.40 8.99 -6.38
CA VAL A 1087 -12.23 9.89 -6.41
C VAL A 1087 -12.48 11.13 -7.27
N HIS A 1088 -13.25 11.01 -8.35
CA HIS A 1088 -13.63 12.17 -9.17
C HIS A 1088 -14.55 13.12 -8.39
N VAL A 1089 -15.56 12.59 -7.69
CA VAL A 1089 -16.43 13.38 -6.79
C VAL A 1089 -15.61 14.06 -5.69
N GLU A 1090 -14.72 13.32 -5.01
CA GLU A 1090 -13.83 13.90 -4.00
C GLU A 1090 -12.93 14.99 -4.59
N THR A 1091 -12.44 14.82 -5.82
CA THR A 1091 -11.56 15.81 -6.45
C THR A 1091 -12.28 17.14 -6.68
N VAL A 1092 -13.57 17.11 -7.04
CA VAL A 1092 -14.39 18.33 -7.15
C VAL A 1092 -14.62 18.95 -5.77
N LEU A 1093 -14.99 18.15 -4.76
CA LEU A 1093 -15.19 18.62 -3.38
C LEU A 1093 -13.92 19.21 -2.76
N ASN A 1094 -12.76 18.65 -3.07
CA ASN A 1094 -11.46 19.04 -2.53
C ASN A 1094 -10.99 20.43 -2.99
N ARG A 1095 -11.58 20.97 -4.07
CA ARG A 1095 -11.30 22.34 -4.51
C ARG A 1095 -11.78 23.39 -3.53
N VAL A 1096 -12.77 23.06 -2.70
CA VAL A 1096 -13.24 23.92 -1.61
C VAL A 1096 -12.17 23.95 -0.52
N PRO A 1097 -11.48 25.07 -0.25
CA PRO A 1097 -10.35 25.08 0.69
C PRO A 1097 -10.77 24.87 2.14
N GLN A 1098 -11.88 25.50 2.57
CA GLN A 1098 -12.36 25.51 3.95
C GLN A 1098 -13.04 24.19 4.32
N PRO A 1099 -12.50 23.41 5.28
CA PRO A 1099 -13.07 22.12 5.67
C PRO A 1099 -14.53 22.18 6.13
N GLU A 1100 -14.90 23.13 6.98
CA GLU A 1100 -16.25 23.30 7.49
C GLU A 1100 -17.27 23.64 6.40
N TYR A 1101 -16.86 24.39 5.37
CA TYR A 1101 -17.70 24.72 4.22
C TYR A 1101 -17.85 23.53 3.28
N ARG A 1102 -16.76 22.81 3.02
CA ARG A 1102 -16.79 21.55 2.27
C ARG A 1102 -17.78 20.57 2.89
N GLN A 1103 -17.80 20.46 4.23
CA GLN A 1103 -18.74 19.58 4.92
C GLN A 1103 -20.21 20.04 4.76
N LEU A 1104 -20.50 21.35 4.80
CA LEU A 1104 -21.85 21.84 4.50
C LEU A 1104 -22.29 21.55 3.06
N LEU A 1105 -21.39 21.61 2.09
CA LEU A 1105 -21.67 21.22 0.70
C LEU A 1105 -21.96 19.71 0.60
N VAL A 1106 -21.24 18.87 1.34
CA VAL A 1106 -21.55 17.43 1.46
C VAL A 1106 -22.94 17.21 2.08
N GLU A 1107 -23.29 17.93 3.14
CA GLU A 1107 -24.64 17.89 3.74
C GLU A 1107 -25.72 18.32 2.73
N ALA A 1108 -25.48 19.36 1.93
CA ALA A 1108 -26.38 19.82 0.89
C ALA A 1108 -26.57 18.76 -0.21
N ILE A 1109 -25.49 18.13 -0.67
CA ILE A 1109 -25.54 17.04 -1.66
C ILE A 1109 -26.30 15.85 -1.09
N LEU A 1110 -26.09 15.50 0.18
CA LEU A 1110 -26.84 14.43 0.84
C LEU A 1110 -28.35 14.70 0.83
N VAL A 1111 -28.79 15.93 1.09
CA VAL A 1111 -30.20 16.32 0.98
C VAL A 1111 -30.67 16.23 -0.48
N LEU A 1112 -29.90 16.74 -1.44
CA LEU A 1112 -30.21 16.62 -2.88
C LEU A 1112 -30.40 15.17 -3.31
N THR A 1113 -29.62 14.25 -2.75
CA THR A 1113 -29.74 12.83 -3.11
C THR A 1113 -31.06 12.21 -2.69
N MET A 1114 -31.85 12.82 -1.81
CA MET A 1114 -33.21 12.37 -1.53
C MET A 1114 -34.12 12.47 -2.77
N LEU A 1115 -33.84 13.40 -3.67
CA LEU A 1115 -34.53 13.53 -4.97
C LEU A 1115 -34.18 12.39 -5.92
N ALA A 1116 -33.07 11.69 -5.71
CA ALA A 1116 -32.71 10.54 -6.53
C ALA A 1116 -33.72 9.39 -6.38
N ASP A 1117 -34.40 9.29 -5.24
CA ASP A 1117 -35.42 8.27 -4.97
C ASP A 1117 -36.82 8.67 -5.52
N VAL A 1118 -36.99 9.91 -5.99
CA VAL A 1118 -38.28 10.42 -6.50
C VAL A 1118 -38.40 10.09 -7.99
N ASP A 1119 -39.58 9.63 -8.44
CA ASP A 1119 -39.81 9.22 -9.82
C ASP A 1119 -39.99 10.42 -10.76
N ILE A 1120 -38.86 11.09 -11.05
CA ILE A 1120 -38.76 12.25 -11.94
C ILE A 1120 -37.79 11.89 -13.06
N PRO A 1121 -38.18 12.06 -14.34
CA PRO A 1121 -37.34 11.68 -15.48
C PRO A 1121 -36.09 12.56 -15.61
N SER A 1122 -36.16 13.85 -15.28
CA SER A 1122 -35.02 14.76 -15.27
C SER A 1122 -35.32 16.06 -14.50
N ILE A 1123 -34.30 16.61 -13.86
CA ILE A 1123 -34.23 17.93 -13.23
C ILE A 1123 -33.69 18.97 -14.25
N GLY A 1124 -33.11 18.52 -15.37
CA GLY A 1124 -32.92 19.34 -16.59
C GLY A 1124 -31.91 20.47 -16.53
N SER A 1125 -31.21 20.74 -15.43
CA SER A 1125 -30.22 21.83 -15.32
C SER A 1125 -28.96 21.41 -14.56
N ILE A 1126 -27.95 22.29 -14.53
CA ILE A 1126 -26.80 22.17 -13.62
C ILE A 1126 -27.27 22.66 -12.25
N ILE A 1127 -27.17 21.79 -11.24
CA ILE A 1127 -27.56 22.14 -9.86
C ILE A 1127 -26.37 22.80 -9.19
N HIS A 1128 -26.52 24.05 -8.80
CA HIS A 1128 -25.48 24.80 -8.07
C HIS A 1128 -25.59 24.53 -6.56
N VAL A 1129 -24.72 23.65 -6.06
CA VAL A 1129 -24.73 23.26 -4.65
C VAL A 1129 -24.37 24.45 -3.75
N GLU A 1130 -23.45 25.29 -4.17
CA GLU A 1130 -23.07 26.52 -3.46
C GLU A 1130 -24.27 27.46 -3.24
N LYS A 1131 -25.16 27.59 -4.24
CA LYS A 1131 -26.36 28.44 -4.14
C LYS A 1131 -27.38 27.91 -3.14
N ILE A 1132 -27.52 26.58 -3.05
CA ILE A 1132 -28.38 25.93 -2.06
C ILE A 1132 -27.88 26.22 -0.65
N VAL A 1133 -26.56 26.14 -0.41
CA VAL A 1133 -25.98 26.47 0.89
C VAL A 1133 -26.18 27.95 1.23
N GLN A 1134 -26.00 28.86 0.25
CA GLN A 1134 -26.28 30.28 0.48
C GLN A 1134 -27.74 30.56 0.80
N LEU A 1135 -28.68 29.94 0.08
CA LEU A 1135 -30.11 30.08 0.35
C LEU A 1135 -30.46 29.57 1.75
N ALA A 1136 -29.93 28.40 2.14
CA ALA A 1136 -30.08 27.87 3.49
C ALA A 1136 -29.52 28.82 4.56
N ASN A 1137 -28.35 29.40 4.30
CA ASN A 1137 -27.70 30.38 5.17
C ASN A 1137 -28.52 31.67 5.32
N ASP A 1138 -29.08 32.20 4.24
CA ASP A 1138 -29.92 33.40 4.30
C ASP A 1138 -31.24 33.15 5.03
N MET A 1139 -31.86 31.98 4.82
CA MET A 1139 -33.04 31.56 5.59
C MET A 1139 -32.71 31.42 7.09
N PHE A 1140 -31.60 30.78 7.43
CA PHE A 1140 -31.15 30.64 8.82
C PHE A 1140 -30.86 32.02 9.45
N HIS A 1141 -30.10 32.87 8.75
CA HIS A 1141 -29.73 34.19 9.24
C HIS A 1141 -30.96 35.07 9.48
N LYS A 1142 -31.97 35.01 8.60
CA LYS A 1142 -33.24 35.71 8.78
C LYS A 1142 -33.97 35.19 10.02
N ASP A 1143 -34.16 33.87 10.14
CA ASP A 1143 -34.85 33.27 11.28
C ASP A 1143 -34.15 33.61 12.61
N GLN A 1144 -32.82 33.54 12.68
CA GLN A 1144 -32.08 33.89 13.90
C GLN A 1144 -32.19 35.37 14.27
N ARG A 1145 -32.16 36.26 13.27
CA ARG A 1145 -32.37 37.70 13.50
C ARG A 1145 -33.79 37.98 13.99
N ASP A 1146 -34.79 37.33 13.41
CA ASP A 1146 -36.19 37.48 13.81
C ASP A 1146 -36.44 36.93 15.24
N LEU A 1147 -35.60 36.00 15.72
CA LEU A 1147 -35.58 35.47 17.09
C LEU A 1147 -34.74 36.31 18.07
N GLY A 1148 -34.14 37.42 17.63
CA GLY A 1148 -33.40 38.34 18.48
C GLY A 1148 -31.93 37.97 18.72
N ALA A 1149 -31.31 37.16 17.86
CA ALA A 1149 -29.88 36.87 17.96
C ALA A 1149 -29.02 38.14 17.79
N GLU A 1150 -27.98 38.27 18.62
CA GLU A 1150 -27.06 39.41 18.57
C GLU A 1150 -26.23 39.43 17.28
N GLU A 1151 -25.92 40.62 16.76
CA GLU A 1151 -25.23 40.81 15.47
C GLU A 1151 -23.85 40.13 15.43
N ARG A 1152 -23.15 40.06 16.58
CA ARG A 1152 -21.87 39.33 16.73
C ARG A 1152 -21.99 37.82 16.50
N MET A 1153 -23.15 37.22 16.80
CA MET A 1153 -23.39 35.78 16.59
C MET A 1153 -23.71 35.47 15.12
N LEU A 1154 -24.16 36.47 14.37
CA LEU A 1154 -24.53 36.34 12.96
C LEU A 1154 -23.41 36.77 12.00
N GLU A 1155 -22.19 36.92 12.51
CA GLU A 1155 -21.01 37.25 11.69
C GLU A 1155 -20.83 36.22 10.57
N ARG A 1156 -20.73 36.72 9.34
CA ARG A 1156 -20.50 35.91 8.14
C ARG A 1156 -19.00 35.72 7.91
N ASP A 1157 -18.61 34.51 7.55
CA ASP A 1157 -17.26 34.25 7.08
C ASP A 1157 -16.98 35.08 5.81
N PRO A 1158 -15.93 35.91 5.77
CA PRO A 1158 -15.67 36.77 4.62
C PRO A 1158 -15.34 36.03 3.32
N SER A 1159 -14.88 34.78 3.42
CA SER A 1159 -14.48 33.95 2.27
C SER A 1159 -15.64 33.15 1.70
N THR A 1160 -16.57 32.68 2.54
CA THR A 1160 -17.69 31.83 2.10
C THR A 1160 -19.05 32.52 2.18
N GLY A 1161 -19.17 33.64 2.88
CA GLY A 1161 -20.45 34.34 3.14
C GLY A 1161 -21.39 33.61 4.11
N VAL A 1162 -20.97 32.48 4.67
CA VAL A 1162 -21.79 31.66 5.58
C VAL A 1162 -21.68 32.18 7.01
N CYS A 1163 -22.81 32.23 7.72
CA CYS A 1163 -22.89 32.61 9.12
C CYS A 1163 -22.10 31.63 10.01
N ARG A 1164 -21.23 32.15 10.89
CA ARG A 1164 -20.42 31.32 11.80
C ARG A 1164 -21.28 30.42 12.71
N LEU A 1165 -22.43 30.91 13.15
CA LEU A 1165 -23.36 30.13 13.97
C LEU A 1165 -23.99 28.96 13.19
N LEU A 1166 -24.16 29.09 11.87
CA LEU A 1166 -24.65 27.97 11.04
C LEU A 1166 -23.63 26.84 11.00
N TYR A 1167 -22.33 27.15 10.91
CA TYR A 1167 -21.28 26.14 10.99
C TYR A 1167 -21.25 25.39 12.32
N ASP A 1168 -21.73 26.00 13.40
CA ASP A 1168 -21.81 25.41 14.74
C ASP A 1168 -23.19 24.87 15.11
N SER A 1169 -24.15 24.91 14.18
CA SER A 1169 -25.50 24.40 14.40
C SER A 1169 -25.54 22.88 14.21
N ALA A 1170 -26.28 22.17 15.06
CA ALA A 1170 -26.47 20.73 14.93
C ALA A 1170 -27.09 20.36 13.55
N PRO A 1171 -26.79 19.19 12.98
CA PRO A 1171 -27.43 18.74 11.74
C PRO A 1171 -28.95 18.65 11.85
N SER A 1172 -29.46 18.10 12.96
CA SER A 1172 -30.89 17.89 13.22
C SER A 1172 -31.49 18.95 14.14
N GLY A 1173 -32.81 19.12 14.07
CA GLY A 1173 -33.58 20.02 14.95
C GLY A 1173 -34.21 21.19 14.20
N ARG A 1174 -35.06 21.96 14.89
CA ARG A 1174 -35.81 23.08 14.28
C ARG A 1174 -34.89 24.11 13.62
N PHE A 1175 -33.75 24.39 14.25
CA PHE A 1175 -32.72 25.30 13.75
C PHE A 1175 -31.48 24.57 13.20
N GLY A 1176 -31.59 23.27 12.92
CA GLY A 1176 -30.47 22.45 12.46
C GLY A 1176 -30.13 22.69 10.97
N THR A 1177 -28.87 22.45 10.58
CA THR A 1177 -28.41 22.71 9.20
C THR A 1177 -29.20 21.91 8.17
N MET A 1178 -29.51 20.63 8.44
CA MET A 1178 -30.25 19.78 7.49
C MET A 1178 -31.67 20.31 7.25
N THR A 1179 -32.29 20.97 8.24
CA THR A 1179 -33.63 21.56 8.11
C THR A 1179 -33.61 22.71 7.11
N TYR A 1180 -32.64 23.62 7.23
CA TYR A 1180 -32.49 24.73 6.28
C TYR A 1180 -32.03 24.28 4.91
N LEU A 1181 -31.11 23.30 4.83
CA LEU A 1181 -30.70 22.70 3.56
C LEU A 1181 -31.87 22.00 2.86
N THR A 1182 -32.74 21.31 3.59
CA THR A 1182 -33.96 20.70 3.04
C THR A 1182 -34.90 21.74 2.45
N LYS A 1183 -35.18 22.82 3.21
CA LYS A 1183 -36.00 23.94 2.72
C LYS A 1183 -35.38 24.59 1.49
N ALA A 1184 -34.07 24.81 1.50
CA ALA A 1184 -33.35 25.43 0.40
C ALA A 1184 -33.36 24.55 -0.85
N VAL A 1185 -33.17 23.22 -0.72
CA VAL A 1185 -33.28 22.28 -1.84
C VAL A 1185 -34.69 22.29 -2.43
N ALA A 1186 -35.72 22.25 -1.59
CA ALA A 1186 -37.11 22.29 -2.06
C ALA A 1186 -37.40 23.59 -2.84
N ALA A 1187 -37.02 24.75 -2.28
CA ALA A 1187 -37.19 26.04 -2.93
C ALA A 1187 -36.37 26.15 -4.23
N TYR A 1188 -35.12 25.68 -4.22
CA TYR A 1188 -34.23 25.74 -5.37
C TYR A 1188 -34.71 24.86 -6.53
N VAL A 1189 -35.20 23.65 -6.23
CA VAL A 1189 -35.63 22.68 -7.25
C VAL A 1189 -37.02 23.01 -7.79
N GLN A 1190 -37.87 23.71 -7.03
CA GLN A 1190 -39.18 24.17 -7.49
C GLN A 1190 -39.09 24.98 -8.79
N ASP A 1191 -38.02 25.75 -8.99
CA ASP A 1191 -37.79 26.56 -10.19
C ASP A 1191 -37.43 25.74 -11.44
N PHE A 1192 -37.04 24.46 -11.28
CA PHE A 1192 -36.58 23.58 -12.36
C PHE A 1192 -37.55 22.44 -12.70
N LEU A 1193 -38.58 22.22 -11.88
CA LEU A 1193 -39.55 21.13 -12.11
C LEU A 1193 -40.56 21.51 -13.20
N PRO A 1194 -40.92 20.60 -14.12
CA PRO A 1194 -42.02 20.81 -15.05
C PRO A 1194 -43.31 21.13 -14.31
N ALA A 1195 -44.14 22.04 -14.84
CA ALA A 1195 -45.37 22.57 -14.24
C ALA A 1195 -46.50 21.53 -13.95
N GLY A 1196 -46.21 20.22 -13.96
CA GLY A 1196 -47.11 19.13 -13.61
C GLY A 1196 -46.58 18.18 -12.51
N SER A 1197 -45.48 18.50 -11.86
CA SER A 1197 -44.80 17.63 -10.87
C SER A 1197 -45.41 17.71 -9.47
N CYS A 1198 -46.71 17.43 -9.33
CA CYS A 1198 -47.46 17.64 -8.08
C CYS A 1198 -47.05 16.72 -6.91
N ALA A 1199 -46.31 15.63 -7.17
CA ALA A 1199 -45.83 14.71 -6.12
C ALA A 1199 -44.47 15.14 -5.51
N VAL A 1200 -43.81 16.14 -6.09
CA VAL A 1200 -42.47 16.62 -5.71
C VAL A 1200 -42.54 17.97 -4.98
N GLN A 1201 -43.50 18.82 -5.40
CA GLN A 1201 -43.93 20.01 -4.66
C GLN A 1201 -44.66 19.60 -3.39
#